data_AF-A0A914H1D2-F1
#
_entry.id   AF-A0A914H1D2-F1
#
_cell.length_a   1.000
_cell.length_b   1.000
_cell.length_c   1.000
_cell.angle_alpha   90.00
_cell.angle_beta   90.00
_cell.angle_gamma   90.00
#
_symmetry.space_group_name_H-M   'P 1'
#
loop_
_entity.id
_entity.type
_entity.pdbx_description
1 polymer ?
#
loop_
_entity_poly.entity_id
_entity_poly.type
_entity_poly.pdbx_seq_one_letter_code
_entity_poly.pdbx_strand_id
1 'polypeptide(L)'
;MVNFLSVPLKTTNEVDLYKPLKSYIDSLSELTDELRIESNEGLTELNKLRNRACCQPLDKHQSSLDVITRYYDQLCAMEAKLPITPTQNPVSFKWKDAFDKGSLFFSRASLTLNDSSFERACVLFNCGALMSTIASNQQTHTDEELKTMARLFQQSAGVFSRLKDTVLALVQQEPTTSDLLPDTLTALVAMMVAQAQEAIYIKAEKDKIKPASLLKIAAQCADFYQDAQKLMNREAVKRIWDKEWTQSVAGKGLVFASLAQFHAAETSLEEHKYGEQAYLPNAFLEESALVKKELERATRDNDFIYHERVPDFKTLPLLPKAPLAKPNVTFPLSTRFKDLFESLVPVSVQNALSTFEARRSEVINIDVGRMREYTQLMNACLASMNLPAALDDVTKQEQCPESIREKSAKVKNNGGISAMSAKINELPLLYKRNDEILNETSRIIKEEKENDDGLRVQFQSKWTRVPSDRLTAPLLQELGKYRGIMHTASNSDALVRNKFEANRRGIELLSMTENDLRTAIPGIGANKGNANSPTVNTLRNLLDQSQEIKVEREGIEKELKKIRCDMSNEFAKALTQNGVINEEKMSSEKIHELFKPLKDSIDKSIKRQETVMAEVERWSKRFLEERHTAGGAERENLLKQLATSYDAFIEIHSNLNEGMKFYNDLTANLIRLQQKVSDFCFARQTEKEDLMKQVQQNIVSGGTGTAAVTSTKSPPPRPPPPNTVAAQPASVQQTTYQYSAPQIPSQNFVPLQNQGQPMLQYQQQQQPNQYTPYAPYPFGVPPSSQPSPYTPYPMQYPGTYPGAYPQQQYGAYPPQPFVAQQQQNAGNSAGTNPFNQQCLLRESFCQQLVFCGIVPCLLLIYPATAINSGSVPQPNHDFTVLKSYTLFVMNMCQMLDIHFSSRDRALMNTDHSKVNRPKYKRWIQWLLRSKFVKKKYKLHYETRTYLMEFDVHHLTGSTASAFLEYIERNTPEGVALKVTYTEMCFLPETIVRLTDGMDNTK
;
A
#
# COMPACT_ATOMS: atom_id res chain seq x y z
N MET A 1 24.42 -25.92 -30.30
CA MET A 1 23.23 -25.19 -29.79
C MET A 1 23.72 -23.93 -29.14
N VAL A 2 23.26 -22.76 -29.58
CA VAL A 2 23.55 -21.48 -28.92
C VAL A 2 22.76 -21.44 -27.60
N ASN A 3 23.45 -21.31 -26.47
CA ASN A 3 22.78 -21.22 -25.17
C ASN A 3 22.51 -19.75 -24.83
N PHE A 4 21.24 -19.41 -24.60
CA PHE A 4 20.80 -18.06 -24.21
C PHE A 4 20.42 -18.04 -22.73
N LEU A 5 20.78 -16.98 -22.02
CA LEU A 5 20.40 -16.81 -20.61
C LEU A 5 18.92 -16.39 -20.52
N SER A 6 18.22 -16.92 -19.53
CA SER A 6 16.84 -16.57 -19.20
C SER A 6 16.73 -16.19 -17.73
N VAL A 7 15.92 -15.18 -17.42
CA VAL A 7 15.76 -14.69 -16.06
C VAL A 7 14.80 -15.60 -15.30
N PRO A 8 15.15 -16.06 -14.08
CA PRO A 8 14.25 -16.86 -13.25
C PRO A 8 13.00 -16.05 -12.84
N LEU A 9 11.89 -16.75 -12.62
CA LEU A 9 10.66 -16.16 -12.13
C LEU A 9 10.72 -15.96 -10.61
N LYS A 10 10.26 -14.80 -10.13
CA LYS A 10 9.93 -14.60 -8.70
C LYS A 10 8.78 -15.53 -8.33
N THR A 11 8.80 -16.03 -7.09
CA THR A 11 7.72 -16.88 -6.55
C THR A 11 6.97 -16.16 -5.44
N THR A 12 5.66 -16.40 -5.36
CA THR A 12 4.75 -15.86 -4.33
C THR A 12 3.96 -16.99 -3.68
N ASN A 13 3.41 -16.72 -2.51
CA ASN A 13 2.35 -17.54 -1.93
C ASN A 13 0.98 -17.16 -2.53
N GLU A 14 -0.01 -18.04 -2.36
CA GLU A 14 -1.43 -17.72 -2.56
C GLU A 14 -1.91 -16.66 -1.55
N VAL A 15 -2.79 -15.76 -1.99
CA VAL A 15 -3.42 -14.72 -1.17
C VAL A 15 -4.90 -14.59 -1.58
N ASP A 16 -5.76 -14.23 -0.64
CA ASP A 16 -7.18 -13.99 -0.88
C ASP A 16 -7.40 -12.53 -1.31
N LEU A 17 -7.56 -12.30 -2.61
CA LEU A 17 -7.97 -10.98 -3.14
C LEU A 17 -9.47 -10.73 -2.95
N TYR A 18 -10.28 -11.78 -2.85
CA TYR A 18 -11.73 -11.67 -2.89
C TYR A 18 -12.29 -11.04 -1.61
N LYS A 19 -11.98 -11.57 -0.43
CA LYS A 19 -12.59 -11.08 0.82
C LYS A 19 -12.27 -9.61 1.15
N PRO A 20 -11.00 -9.14 1.07
CA PRO A 20 -10.68 -7.76 1.43
C PRO A 20 -11.29 -6.75 0.45
N LEU A 21 -11.25 -7.06 -0.86
CA LEU A 21 -11.86 -6.21 -1.88
C LEU A 21 -13.39 -6.25 -1.84
N LYS A 22 -14.01 -7.40 -1.56
CA LYS A 22 -15.46 -7.48 -1.37
C LYS A 22 -15.92 -6.63 -0.20
N SER A 23 -15.24 -6.73 0.95
CA SER A 23 -15.55 -5.90 2.12
C SER A 23 -15.43 -4.41 1.82
N TYR A 24 -14.46 -4.02 1.00
CA TYR A 24 -14.33 -2.64 0.50
C TYR A 24 -15.51 -2.24 -0.39
N ILE A 25 -15.87 -3.05 -1.39
CA ILE A 25 -17.01 -2.77 -2.30
C ILE A 25 -18.35 -2.74 -1.55
N ASP A 26 -18.55 -3.62 -0.57
CA ASP A 26 -19.74 -3.62 0.30
C ASP A 26 -19.80 -2.36 1.18
N SER A 27 -18.66 -1.72 1.49
CA SER A 27 -18.60 -0.45 2.24
C SER A 27 -18.93 0.79 1.39
N LEU A 28 -18.86 0.67 0.06
CA LEU A 28 -19.22 1.74 -0.88
C LEU A 28 -20.75 1.84 -1.02
N SER A 29 -21.36 2.55 -0.07
CA SER A 29 -22.82 2.69 0.07
C SER A 29 -23.55 3.36 -1.11
N GLU A 30 -22.82 4.01 -2.02
CA GLU A 30 -23.37 4.70 -3.20
C GLU A 30 -23.49 3.78 -4.44
N LEU A 31 -22.94 2.54 -4.40
CA LEU A 31 -23.04 1.58 -5.50
C LEU A 31 -24.45 0.96 -5.61
N THR A 32 -24.95 0.85 -6.84
CA THR A 32 -26.17 0.09 -7.15
C THR A 32 -25.96 -1.42 -6.92
N ASP A 33 -27.05 -2.13 -6.64
CA ASP A 33 -26.99 -3.58 -6.40
C ASP A 33 -26.48 -4.35 -7.64
N GLU A 34 -26.82 -3.89 -8.84
CA GLU A 34 -26.33 -4.44 -10.11
C GLU A 34 -24.80 -4.32 -10.24
N LEU A 35 -24.25 -3.11 -10.01
CA LEU A 35 -22.80 -2.88 -10.03
C LEU A 35 -22.08 -3.68 -8.93
N ARG A 36 -22.72 -3.87 -7.77
CA ARG A 36 -22.17 -4.71 -6.69
C ARG A 36 -22.10 -6.18 -7.09
N ILE A 37 -23.07 -6.70 -7.84
CA ILE A 37 -23.05 -8.08 -8.35
C ILE A 37 -21.95 -8.24 -9.41
N GLU A 38 -21.95 -7.38 -10.44
CA GLU A 38 -20.92 -7.38 -11.51
C GLU A 38 -19.50 -7.31 -10.91
N SER A 39 -19.28 -6.42 -9.94
CA SER A 39 -17.99 -6.28 -9.29
C SER A 39 -17.59 -7.52 -8.49
N ASN A 40 -18.52 -8.20 -7.82
CA ASN A 40 -18.23 -9.43 -7.07
C ASN A 40 -17.88 -10.61 -8.01
N GLU A 41 -18.48 -10.68 -9.20
CA GLU A 41 -18.06 -11.61 -10.25
C GLU A 41 -16.65 -11.27 -10.75
N GLY A 42 -16.38 -9.98 -11.01
CA GLY A 42 -15.05 -9.47 -11.35
C GLY A 42 -13.97 -9.81 -10.31
N LEU A 43 -14.26 -9.67 -9.01
CA LEU A 43 -13.37 -10.07 -7.92
C LEU A 43 -13.09 -11.59 -7.91
N THR A 44 -14.10 -12.39 -8.23
CA THR A 44 -13.97 -13.85 -8.32
C THR A 44 -13.02 -14.26 -9.46
N GLU A 45 -13.18 -13.64 -10.63
CA GLU A 45 -12.30 -13.88 -11.77
C GLU A 45 -10.90 -13.30 -11.58
N LEU A 46 -10.76 -12.16 -10.91
CA LEU A 46 -9.46 -11.60 -10.51
C LEU A 46 -8.67 -12.56 -9.62
N ASN A 47 -9.32 -13.14 -8.60
CA ASN A 47 -8.66 -14.08 -7.69
C ASN A 47 -8.20 -15.37 -8.42
N LYS A 48 -9.05 -15.90 -9.33
CA LYS A 48 -8.67 -17.00 -10.23
C LYS A 48 -7.55 -16.62 -11.21
N LEU A 49 -7.52 -15.37 -11.68
CA LEU A 49 -6.50 -14.87 -12.60
C LEU A 49 -5.14 -14.76 -11.90
N ARG A 50 -5.09 -14.20 -10.68
CA ARG A 50 -3.87 -14.19 -9.86
C ARG A 50 -3.30 -15.59 -9.67
N ASN A 51 -4.14 -16.53 -9.23
CA ASN A 51 -3.68 -17.89 -8.94
C ASN A 51 -3.11 -18.60 -10.16
N ARG A 52 -3.71 -18.42 -11.35
CA ARG A 52 -3.15 -18.92 -12.62
C ARG A 52 -1.87 -18.20 -13.04
N ALA A 53 -1.78 -16.89 -12.83
CA ALA A 53 -0.65 -16.06 -13.26
C ALA A 53 0.59 -16.17 -12.36
N CYS A 54 0.42 -16.47 -11.06
CA CYS A 54 1.50 -16.32 -10.07
C CYS A 54 1.73 -17.55 -9.17
N CYS A 55 0.71 -18.41 -8.97
CA CYS A 55 0.78 -19.53 -8.04
C CYS A 55 0.90 -20.89 -8.73
N GLN A 56 0.48 -21.00 -9.99
CA GLN A 56 0.61 -22.22 -10.81
C GLN A 56 1.94 -22.21 -11.59
N PRO A 57 2.53 -23.38 -11.89
CA PRO A 57 3.69 -23.47 -12.78
C PRO A 57 3.36 -22.91 -14.17
N LEU A 58 4.06 -21.85 -14.57
CA LEU A 58 3.92 -21.26 -15.90
C LEU A 58 4.68 -22.10 -16.93
N ASP A 59 4.00 -22.45 -18.03
CA ASP A 59 4.65 -23.10 -19.17
C ASP A 59 5.54 -22.13 -19.94
N LYS A 60 6.51 -22.67 -20.69
CA LYS A 60 7.45 -21.90 -21.52
C LYS A 60 6.82 -21.46 -22.85
N HIS A 61 5.55 -21.07 -22.84
CA HIS A 61 4.75 -20.84 -24.04
C HIS A 61 3.94 -19.54 -23.96
N GLN A 62 3.47 -19.07 -25.12
CA GLN A 62 2.70 -17.82 -25.25
C GLN A 62 1.43 -17.82 -24.38
N SER A 63 0.83 -18.98 -24.14
CA SER A 63 -0.35 -19.16 -23.28
C SER A 63 -0.13 -18.64 -21.86
N SER A 64 0.99 -19.00 -21.21
CA SER A 64 1.29 -18.46 -19.87
C SER A 64 1.64 -16.97 -19.92
N LEU A 65 2.28 -16.51 -21.00
CA LEU A 65 2.59 -15.09 -21.18
C LEU A 65 1.31 -14.24 -21.30
N ASP A 66 0.30 -14.71 -22.03
CA ASP A 66 -1.00 -14.05 -22.15
C ASP A 66 -1.74 -13.99 -20.80
N VAL A 67 -1.63 -15.03 -19.97
CA VAL A 67 -2.23 -15.06 -18.62
C VAL A 67 -1.58 -14.04 -17.69
N ILE A 68 -0.25 -14.02 -17.60
CA ILE A 68 0.45 -13.10 -16.68
C ILE A 68 0.40 -11.64 -17.14
N THR A 69 0.48 -11.37 -18.45
CA THR A 69 0.32 -10.00 -18.98
C THR A 69 -1.09 -9.47 -18.79
N ARG A 70 -2.12 -10.31 -18.98
CA ARG A 70 -3.51 -9.95 -18.65
C ARG A 70 -3.70 -9.66 -17.16
N TYR A 71 -3.03 -10.40 -16.28
CA TYR A 71 -3.06 -10.10 -14.83
C TYR A 71 -2.40 -8.75 -14.51
N TYR A 72 -1.23 -8.48 -15.09
CA TYR A 72 -0.55 -7.18 -14.96
C TYR A 72 -1.43 -6.01 -15.43
N ASP A 73 -2.03 -6.12 -16.62
CA ASP A 73 -2.90 -5.07 -17.17
C ASP A 73 -4.14 -4.87 -16.28
N GLN A 74 -4.69 -5.95 -15.71
CA GLN A 74 -5.84 -5.86 -14.81
C GLN A 74 -5.50 -5.15 -13.50
N LEU A 75 -4.30 -5.41 -12.92
CA LEU A 75 -3.80 -4.68 -11.76
C LEU A 75 -3.63 -3.18 -12.07
N CYS A 76 -3.21 -2.83 -13.29
CA CYS A 76 -3.10 -1.43 -13.72
C CYS A 76 -4.47 -0.76 -13.89
N ALA A 77 -5.43 -1.44 -14.52
CA ALA A 77 -6.77 -0.87 -14.77
C ALA A 77 -7.58 -0.65 -13.48
N MET A 78 -7.40 -1.53 -12.48
CA MET A 78 -8.17 -1.45 -11.24
C MET A 78 -7.59 -0.52 -10.17
N GLU A 79 -6.33 -0.09 -10.28
CA GLU A 79 -5.63 0.69 -9.24
C GLU A 79 -6.42 1.92 -8.76
N ALA A 80 -6.97 2.72 -9.68
CA ALA A 80 -7.73 3.92 -9.36
C ALA A 80 -9.18 3.65 -8.89
N LYS A 81 -9.68 2.43 -9.11
CA LYS A 81 -11.07 2.00 -8.86
C LYS A 81 -11.21 1.22 -7.56
N LEU A 82 -10.26 0.33 -7.30
CA LEU A 82 -10.17 -0.58 -6.16
C LEU A 82 -8.73 -0.54 -5.58
N PRO A 83 -8.30 0.60 -5.02
CA PRO A 83 -6.96 0.76 -4.49
C PRO A 83 -6.74 -0.20 -3.31
N ILE A 84 -5.71 -1.05 -3.37
CA ILE A 84 -5.33 -1.93 -2.25
C ILE A 84 -4.38 -1.16 -1.34
N THR A 85 -4.83 -0.83 -0.14
CA THR A 85 -4.09 -0.04 0.84
C THR A 85 -3.91 -0.80 2.16
N PRO A 86 -2.83 -0.55 2.93
CA PRO A 86 -2.62 -1.17 4.23
C PRO A 86 -3.72 -0.85 5.28
N THR A 87 -4.51 0.21 5.06
CA THR A 87 -5.45 0.76 6.03
C THR A 87 -6.92 0.47 5.74
N GLN A 88 -7.33 0.36 4.47
CA GLN A 88 -8.75 0.18 4.10
C GLN A 88 -9.08 -1.29 3.78
N ASN A 89 -8.17 -1.98 3.09
CA ASN A 89 -8.39 -3.30 2.48
C ASN A 89 -7.06 -4.06 2.32
N PRO A 90 -6.32 -4.32 3.42
CA PRO A 90 -4.97 -4.85 3.36
C PRO A 90 -4.93 -6.26 2.75
N VAL A 91 -4.11 -6.44 1.71
CA VAL A 91 -3.74 -7.74 1.13
C VAL A 91 -2.22 -7.90 1.24
N SER A 92 -1.76 -8.89 2.00
CA SER A 92 -0.32 -9.11 2.24
C SER A 92 0.35 -9.90 1.11
N PHE A 93 0.94 -9.20 0.15
CA PHE A 93 1.67 -9.82 -0.97
C PHE A 93 3.08 -10.20 -0.53
N LYS A 94 3.41 -11.51 -0.51
CA LYS A 94 4.74 -12.03 -0.16
C LYS A 94 5.44 -12.61 -1.39
N TRP A 95 6.51 -11.95 -1.82
CA TRP A 95 7.35 -12.37 -2.95
C TRP A 95 8.75 -12.76 -2.52
N LYS A 96 9.30 -13.81 -3.12
CA LYS A 96 10.72 -14.17 -3.01
C LYS A 96 11.57 -13.45 -4.04
N ASP A 97 12.86 -13.33 -3.75
CA ASP A 97 13.86 -12.86 -4.73
C ASP A 97 14.07 -13.94 -5.82
N ALA A 98 14.19 -13.52 -7.08
CA ALA A 98 14.39 -14.40 -8.23
C ALA A 98 15.78 -15.07 -8.27
N PHE A 99 16.80 -14.46 -7.66
CA PHE A 99 18.19 -14.92 -7.68
C PHE A 99 18.62 -15.58 -6.35
N ASP A 100 17.74 -15.67 -5.35
CA ASP A 100 18.07 -16.34 -4.08
C ASP A 100 18.22 -17.86 -4.25
N LYS A 101 19.37 -18.37 -3.80
CA LYS A 101 19.74 -19.79 -3.81
C LYS A 101 19.44 -20.50 -2.49
N GLY A 102 18.68 -19.87 -1.59
CA GLY A 102 18.36 -20.41 -0.26
C GLY A 102 19.53 -20.33 0.72
N SER A 103 20.43 -19.35 0.56
CA SER A 103 21.59 -19.22 1.44
C SER A 103 21.19 -18.60 2.78
N LEU A 104 21.19 -19.42 3.84
CA LEU A 104 20.90 -19.02 5.23
C LEU A 104 21.76 -17.85 5.76
N PHE A 105 22.86 -17.50 5.09
CA PHE A 105 23.83 -16.50 5.56
C PHE A 105 23.90 -15.22 4.71
N PHE A 106 23.25 -15.16 3.53
CA PHE A 106 23.26 -13.96 2.69
C PHE A 106 21.93 -13.69 1.98
N SER A 107 21.41 -12.49 2.25
CA SER A 107 20.27 -11.81 1.60
C SER A 107 18.87 -12.12 2.11
N ARG A 108 17.94 -11.23 1.74
CA ARG A 108 16.57 -11.13 2.25
C ARG A 108 15.65 -11.93 1.33
N ALA A 109 15.64 -13.25 1.52
CA ALA A 109 14.96 -14.25 0.69
C ALA A 109 13.50 -13.94 0.28
N SER A 110 12.78 -13.12 1.06
CA SER A 110 11.42 -12.68 0.72
C SER A 110 11.07 -11.33 1.33
N LEU A 111 10.24 -10.56 0.63
CA LEU A 111 9.62 -9.32 1.11
C LEU A 111 8.09 -9.48 1.12
N THR A 112 7.43 -8.97 2.16
CA THR A 112 5.97 -8.91 2.27
C THR A 112 5.53 -7.46 2.40
N LEU A 113 4.65 -6.98 1.52
CA LEU A 113 4.06 -5.64 1.60
C LEU A 113 2.54 -5.68 1.35
N ASN A 114 1.82 -4.71 1.91
CA ASN A 114 0.36 -4.64 1.84
C ASN A 114 -0.11 -3.62 0.77
N ASP A 115 0.50 -3.67 -0.41
CA ASP A 115 0.37 -2.66 -1.47
C ASP A 115 0.30 -3.30 -2.87
N SER A 116 -0.72 -2.93 -3.65
CA SER A 116 -0.86 -3.35 -5.06
C SER A 116 0.30 -2.91 -5.96
N SER A 117 0.99 -1.81 -5.65
CA SER A 117 2.15 -1.34 -6.41
C SER A 117 3.33 -2.32 -6.32
N PHE A 118 3.51 -2.98 -5.18
CA PHE A 118 4.51 -4.03 -5.00
C PHE A 118 4.14 -5.31 -5.77
N GLU A 119 2.89 -5.77 -5.69
CA GLU A 119 2.38 -6.89 -6.49
C GLU A 119 2.61 -6.62 -7.98
N ARG A 120 2.22 -5.44 -8.47
CA ARG A 120 2.40 -5.01 -9.86
C ARG A 120 3.88 -4.99 -10.29
N ALA A 121 4.79 -4.52 -9.44
CA ALA A 121 6.23 -4.54 -9.72
C ALA A 121 6.78 -5.97 -9.88
N CYS A 122 6.38 -6.89 -8.98
CA CYS A 122 6.77 -8.30 -9.02
C CYS A 122 6.18 -9.05 -10.23
N VAL A 123 4.90 -8.81 -10.55
CA VAL A 123 4.25 -9.39 -11.73
C VAL A 123 4.91 -8.88 -13.02
N LEU A 124 5.23 -7.58 -13.11
CA LEU A 124 5.93 -7.01 -14.26
C LEU A 124 7.33 -7.63 -14.47
N PHE A 125 8.08 -7.84 -13.38
CA PHE A 125 9.34 -8.58 -13.42
C PHE A 125 9.13 -9.98 -14.02
N ASN A 126 8.11 -10.71 -13.55
CA ASN A 126 7.80 -12.03 -14.07
C ASN A 126 7.33 -12.03 -15.54
N CYS A 127 6.65 -10.98 -16.03
CA CYS A 127 6.39 -10.82 -17.46
C CYS A 127 7.70 -10.76 -18.26
N GLY A 128 8.65 -9.93 -17.84
CA GLY A 128 9.95 -9.78 -18.49
C GLY A 128 10.79 -11.07 -18.43
N ALA A 129 10.77 -11.75 -17.28
CA ALA A 129 11.46 -13.02 -17.07
C ALA A 129 10.86 -14.16 -17.93
N LEU A 130 9.53 -14.26 -18.01
CA LEU A 130 8.87 -15.25 -18.87
C LEU A 130 9.13 -14.98 -20.36
N MET A 131 9.11 -13.71 -20.80
CA MET A 131 9.53 -13.33 -22.17
C MET A 131 10.96 -13.80 -22.48
N SER A 132 11.90 -13.58 -21.56
CA SER A 132 13.30 -14.05 -21.73
C SER A 132 13.41 -15.57 -21.79
N THR A 133 12.58 -16.28 -21.01
CA THR A 133 12.50 -17.74 -21.00
C THR A 133 11.92 -18.27 -22.31
N ILE A 134 10.81 -17.73 -22.80
CA ILE A 134 10.22 -18.15 -24.08
C ILE A 134 11.22 -17.91 -25.22
N ALA A 135 11.91 -16.76 -25.21
CA ALA A 135 12.96 -16.43 -26.17
C ALA A 135 14.13 -17.44 -26.14
N SER A 136 14.67 -17.77 -24.96
CA SER A 136 15.81 -18.68 -24.83
C SER A 136 15.50 -20.14 -25.19
N ASN A 137 14.22 -20.53 -25.23
CA ASN A 137 13.78 -21.86 -25.64
C ASN A 137 13.32 -21.91 -27.12
N GLN A 138 13.36 -20.81 -27.88
CA GLN A 138 13.13 -20.85 -29.33
C GLN A 138 14.28 -21.61 -30.02
N GLN A 139 13.96 -22.41 -31.04
CA GLN A 139 14.99 -23.08 -31.84
C GLN A 139 15.55 -22.09 -32.88
N THR A 140 16.82 -22.21 -33.23
CA THR A 140 17.46 -21.30 -34.22
C THR A 140 17.33 -21.82 -35.66
N HIS A 141 16.31 -22.64 -35.95
CA HIS A 141 16.19 -23.35 -37.22
C HIS A 141 15.38 -22.58 -38.27
N THR A 142 14.31 -21.88 -37.87
CA THR A 142 13.48 -21.08 -38.78
C THR A 142 13.68 -19.57 -38.57
N ASP A 143 13.35 -18.80 -39.59
CA ASP A 143 13.48 -17.34 -39.57
C ASP A 143 12.44 -16.68 -38.64
N GLU A 144 11.26 -17.29 -38.50
CA GLU A 144 10.20 -16.80 -37.63
C GLU A 144 10.52 -17.02 -36.14
N GLU A 145 11.19 -18.12 -35.79
CA GLU A 145 11.72 -18.34 -34.44
C GLU A 145 12.80 -17.31 -34.10
N LEU A 146 13.75 -17.03 -34.99
CA LEU A 146 14.80 -16.02 -34.79
C LEU A 146 14.21 -14.60 -34.66
N LYS A 147 13.23 -14.24 -35.50
CA LYS A 147 12.48 -12.98 -35.36
C LYS A 147 11.74 -12.91 -34.01
N THR A 148 11.12 -14.01 -33.59
CA THR A 148 10.37 -14.10 -32.34
C THR A 148 11.28 -14.01 -31.12
N MET A 149 12.43 -14.67 -31.14
CA MET A 149 13.50 -14.59 -30.14
C MET A 149 14.01 -13.14 -30.00
N ALA A 150 14.40 -12.50 -31.11
CA ALA A 150 14.86 -11.11 -31.11
C ALA A 150 13.77 -10.14 -30.63
N ARG A 151 12.50 -10.38 -30.95
CA ARG A 151 11.35 -9.58 -30.48
C ARG A 151 11.15 -9.74 -28.97
N LEU A 152 11.12 -10.98 -28.47
CA LEU A 152 10.85 -11.27 -27.05
C LEU A 152 11.97 -10.79 -26.14
N PHE A 153 13.24 -10.87 -26.56
CA PHE A 153 14.35 -10.27 -25.80
C PHE A 153 14.26 -8.73 -25.77
N GLN A 154 13.87 -8.06 -26.86
CA GLN A 154 13.63 -6.61 -26.85
C GLN A 154 12.42 -6.21 -25.98
N GLN A 155 11.38 -7.05 -25.93
CA GLN A 155 10.23 -6.88 -25.03
C GLN A 155 10.61 -7.07 -23.56
N SER A 156 11.38 -8.11 -23.24
CA SER A 156 11.95 -8.33 -21.91
C SER A 156 12.82 -7.14 -21.46
N ALA A 157 13.71 -6.64 -22.33
CA ALA A 157 14.49 -5.43 -22.09
C ALA A 157 13.61 -4.19 -21.86
N GLY A 158 12.55 -4.02 -22.65
CA GLY A 158 11.59 -2.91 -22.48
C GLY A 158 10.87 -2.98 -21.14
N VAL A 159 10.41 -4.17 -20.74
CA VAL A 159 9.75 -4.44 -19.46
C VAL A 159 10.69 -4.12 -18.28
N PHE A 160 11.92 -4.65 -18.27
CA PHE A 160 12.87 -4.35 -17.21
C PHE A 160 13.28 -2.87 -17.17
N SER A 161 13.37 -2.19 -18.32
CA SER A 161 13.63 -0.74 -18.35
C SER A 161 12.47 0.05 -17.74
N ARG A 162 11.22 -0.28 -18.10
CA ARG A 162 10.04 0.36 -17.51
C ARG A 162 9.97 0.14 -16.01
N LEU A 163 10.26 -1.07 -15.54
CA LEU A 163 10.31 -1.39 -14.12
C LEU A 163 11.41 -0.61 -13.40
N LYS A 164 12.61 -0.51 -13.98
CA LYS A 164 13.72 0.30 -13.45
C LYS A 164 13.35 1.78 -13.28
N ASP A 165 12.58 2.34 -14.21
CA ASP A 165 12.12 3.74 -14.16
C ASP A 165 10.98 3.98 -13.15
N THR A 166 10.24 2.93 -12.71
CA THR A 166 9.07 3.07 -11.82
C THR A 166 9.23 2.43 -10.44
N VAL A 167 10.16 1.50 -10.23
CA VAL A 167 10.24 0.67 -9.01
C VAL A 167 10.38 1.48 -7.73
N LEU A 168 11.12 2.61 -7.75
CA LEU A 168 11.29 3.49 -6.59
C LEU A 168 9.99 4.22 -6.20
N ALA A 169 9.08 4.46 -7.14
CA ALA A 169 7.76 5.03 -6.86
C ALA A 169 6.78 3.94 -6.38
N LEU A 170 6.91 2.73 -6.91
CA LEU A 170 6.06 1.57 -6.60
C LEU A 170 6.40 0.86 -5.29
N VAL A 171 7.67 0.95 -4.84
CA VAL A 171 8.20 0.24 -3.66
C VAL A 171 8.98 1.22 -2.81
N GLN A 172 8.27 2.02 -2.02
CA GLN A 172 8.84 3.12 -1.23
C GLN A 172 9.53 2.68 0.08
N GLN A 173 9.42 1.39 0.45
CA GLN A 173 9.99 0.88 1.69
C GLN A 173 11.29 0.12 1.45
N GLU A 174 12.35 0.51 2.16
CA GLU A 174 13.49 -0.39 2.37
C GLU A 174 13.11 -1.46 3.41
N PRO A 175 13.48 -2.74 3.20
CA PRO A 175 14.40 -3.21 2.16
C PRO A 175 13.71 -3.82 0.93
N THR A 176 14.07 -3.36 -0.26
CA THR A 176 13.73 -3.98 -1.55
C THR A 176 14.50 -5.30 -1.75
N THR A 177 13.93 -6.27 -2.49
CA THR A 177 14.65 -7.47 -2.94
C THR A 177 15.71 -7.13 -3.99
N SER A 178 16.77 -7.93 -4.10
CA SER A 178 17.95 -7.63 -4.93
C SER A 178 17.66 -7.66 -6.42
N ASP A 179 16.72 -8.50 -6.85
CA ASP A 179 16.19 -8.57 -8.22
C ASP A 179 15.48 -7.29 -8.71
N LEU A 180 14.84 -6.55 -7.80
CA LEU A 180 14.11 -5.31 -8.07
C LEU A 180 15.00 -4.05 -7.92
N LEU A 181 16.28 -4.17 -7.58
CA LEU A 181 17.17 -3.02 -7.48
C LEU A 181 17.45 -2.38 -8.87
N PRO A 182 17.51 -1.04 -8.98
CA PRO A 182 17.78 -0.37 -10.26
C PRO A 182 19.07 -0.82 -10.96
N ASP A 183 20.15 -1.12 -10.23
CA ASP A 183 21.38 -1.67 -10.81
C ASP A 183 21.17 -3.06 -11.42
N THR A 184 20.44 -3.94 -10.74
CA THR A 184 20.10 -5.30 -11.22
C THR A 184 19.27 -5.22 -12.49
N LEU A 185 18.20 -4.41 -12.47
CA LEU A 185 17.35 -4.19 -13.63
C LEU A 185 18.14 -3.58 -14.80
N THR A 186 19.07 -2.66 -14.54
CA THR A 186 19.94 -2.08 -15.58
C THR A 186 20.86 -3.13 -16.22
N ALA A 187 21.43 -4.04 -15.43
CA ALA A 187 22.22 -5.16 -15.95
C ALA A 187 21.36 -6.14 -16.77
N LEU A 188 20.14 -6.45 -16.32
CA LEU A 188 19.19 -7.29 -17.07
C LEU A 188 18.78 -6.66 -18.41
N VAL A 189 18.52 -5.35 -18.44
CA VAL A 189 18.23 -4.63 -19.71
C VAL A 189 19.38 -4.78 -20.70
N ALA A 190 20.62 -4.54 -20.27
CA ALA A 190 21.79 -4.67 -21.13
C ALA A 190 21.99 -6.11 -21.65
N MET A 191 21.84 -7.11 -20.77
CA MET A 191 21.94 -8.53 -21.13
C MET A 191 20.86 -8.95 -22.15
N MET A 192 19.61 -8.51 -21.97
CA MET A 192 18.51 -8.78 -22.90
C MET A 192 18.72 -8.10 -24.27
N VAL A 193 19.24 -6.87 -24.30
CA VAL A 193 19.58 -6.18 -25.57
C VAL A 193 20.73 -6.88 -26.29
N ALA A 194 21.75 -7.35 -25.57
CA ALA A 194 22.85 -8.13 -26.14
C ALA A 194 22.35 -9.42 -26.81
N GLN A 195 21.48 -10.19 -26.12
CA GLN A 195 20.88 -11.41 -26.65
C GLN A 195 19.92 -11.16 -27.83
N ALA A 196 19.22 -10.04 -27.86
CA ALA A 196 18.43 -9.64 -29.02
C ALA A 196 19.33 -9.32 -30.23
N GLN A 197 20.47 -8.66 -30.04
CA GLN A 197 21.44 -8.39 -31.10
C GLN A 197 22.12 -9.68 -31.59
N GLU A 198 22.41 -10.63 -30.70
CA GLU A 198 22.88 -12.00 -31.03
C GLU A 198 21.87 -12.73 -31.93
N ALA A 199 20.58 -12.73 -31.57
CA ALA A 199 19.54 -13.34 -32.40
C ALA A 199 19.42 -12.69 -33.79
N ILE A 200 19.62 -11.37 -33.89
CA ILE A 200 19.66 -10.64 -35.17
C ILE A 200 20.92 -11.01 -35.97
N TYR A 201 22.08 -11.18 -35.34
CA TYR A 201 23.30 -11.66 -35.99
C TYR A 201 23.11 -13.05 -36.59
N ILE A 202 22.63 -14.01 -35.80
CA ILE A 202 22.42 -15.41 -36.24
C ILE A 202 21.48 -15.44 -37.46
N LYS A 203 20.46 -14.59 -37.48
CA LYS A 203 19.60 -14.44 -38.65
C LYS A 203 20.35 -13.83 -39.84
N ALA A 204 21.10 -12.75 -39.65
CA ALA A 204 21.84 -12.07 -40.73
C ALA A 204 22.90 -12.98 -41.38
N GLU A 205 23.57 -13.81 -40.59
CA GLU A 205 24.55 -14.81 -41.02
C GLU A 205 23.87 -15.92 -41.85
N LYS A 206 22.74 -16.46 -41.35
CA LYS A 206 21.92 -17.45 -42.06
C LYS A 206 21.33 -16.90 -43.39
N ASP A 207 20.94 -15.62 -43.40
CA ASP A 207 20.47 -14.89 -44.58
C ASP A 207 21.61 -14.62 -45.60
N LYS A 208 22.88 -14.93 -45.26
CA LYS A 208 24.09 -14.66 -46.05
C LYS A 208 24.22 -13.19 -46.44
N ILE A 209 23.94 -12.28 -45.50
CA ILE A 209 24.14 -10.85 -45.69
C ILE A 209 25.65 -10.55 -45.86
N LYS A 210 25.99 -9.54 -46.68
CA LYS A 210 27.38 -9.14 -46.97
C LYS A 210 28.27 -9.00 -45.72
N PRO A 211 29.56 -9.38 -45.77
CA PRO A 211 30.50 -9.28 -44.63
C PRO A 211 30.53 -7.91 -43.97
N ALA A 212 30.57 -6.83 -44.77
CA ALA A 212 30.58 -5.44 -44.27
C ALA A 212 29.36 -5.05 -43.41
N SER A 213 28.25 -5.80 -43.48
CA SER A 213 27.09 -5.65 -42.60
C SER A 213 27.16 -6.59 -41.40
N LEU A 214 27.59 -7.84 -41.58
CA LEU A 214 27.81 -8.79 -40.47
C LEU A 214 28.82 -8.24 -39.47
N LEU A 215 29.93 -7.66 -39.96
CA LEU A 215 30.89 -6.86 -39.22
C LEU A 215 30.22 -5.88 -38.26
N LYS A 216 29.30 -5.04 -38.77
CA LYS A 216 28.65 -3.97 -38.00
C LYS A 216 27.71 -4.52 -36.93
N ILE A 217 27.05 -5.64 -37.22
CA ILE A 217 26.12 -6.30 -36.31
C ILE A 217 26.90 -7.01 -35.19
N ALA A 218 27.96 -7.75 -35.54
CA ALA A 218 28.84 -8.46 -34.61
C ALA A 218 29.61 -7.48 -33.69
N ALA A 219 30.22 -6.43 -34.24
CA ALA A 219 30.96 -5.42 -33.47
C ALA A 219 30.06 -4.73 -32.42
N GLN A 220 28.78 -4.51 -32.76
CA GLN A 220 27.81 -3.97 -31.80
C GLN A 220 27.32 -5.00 -30.78
N CYS A 221 27.22 -6.27 -31.16
CA CYS A 221 26.87 -7.36 -30.25
C CYS A 221 27.96 -7.54 -29.18
N ALA A 222 29.24 -7.51 -29.59
CA ALA A 222 30.40 -7.53 -28.70
C ALA A 222 30.35 -6.38 -27.67
N ASP A 223 30.10 -5.14 -28.13
CA ASP A 223 29.93 -3.97 -27.27
C ASP A 223 28.81 -4.17 -26.23
N PHE A 224 27.63 -4.64 -26.64
CA PHE A 224 26.51 -4.86 -25.73
C PHE A 224 26.82 -5.93 -24.68
N TYR A 225 27.53 -7.01 -25.04
CA TYR A 225 27.99 -8.00 -24.06
C TYR A 225 29.05 -7.45 -23.10
N GLN A 226 30.00 -6.65 -23.60
CA GLN A 226 31.00 -6.00 -22.74
C GLN A 226 30.35 -5.01 -21.77
N ASP A 227 29.34 -4.25 -22.20
CA ASP A 227 28.61 -3.34 -21.31
C ASP A 227 27.73 -4.08 -20.30
N ALA A 228 27.06 -5.17 -20.70
CA ALA A 228 26.39 -6.08 -19.76
C ALA A 228 27.38 -6.65 -18.73
N GLN A 229 28.57 -7.08 -19.16
CA GLN A 229 29.62 -7.60 -18.27
C GLN A 229 30.09 -6.53 -17.25
N LYS A 230 30.31 -5.28 -17.69
CA LYS A 230 30.68 -4.15 -16.81
C LYS A 230 29.58 -3.87 -15.77
N LEU A 231 28.32 -3.92 -16.17
CA LEU A 231 27.17 -3.71 -15.29
C LEU A 231 27.02 -4.84 -14.26
N MET A 232 27.11 -6.10 -14.71
CA MET A 232 27.04 -7.28 -13.84
C MET A 232 28.18 -7.32 -12.81
N ASN A 233 29.37 -6.82 -13.16
CA ASN A 233 30.53 -6.77 -12.26
C ASN A 233 30.53 -5.61 -11.24
N ARG A 234 29.51 -4.74 -11.22
CA ARG A 234 29.38 -3.69 -10.19
C ARG A 234 29.28 -4.29 -8.80
N GLU A 235 29.97 -3.69 -7.81
CA GLU A 235 29.99 -4.17 -6.41
C GLU A 235 28.58 -4.42 -5.82
N ALA A 236 27.59 -3.61 -6.20
CA ALA A 236 26.21 -3.71 -5.74
C ALA A 236 25.50 -5.02 -6.17
N VAL A 237 25.85 -5.59 -7.33
CA VAL A 237 25.13 -6.71 -7.95
C VAL A 237 26.00 -7.93 -8.25
N LYS A 238 27.34 -7.82 -8.27
CA LYS A 238 28.26 -8.91 -8.66
C LYS A 238 28.13 -10.24 -7.90
N ARG A 239 27.40 -10.25 -6.77
CA ARG A 239 27.17 -11.44 -5.93
C ARG A 239 25.85 -12.16 -6.21
N ILE A 240 24.94 -11.56 -6.99
CA ILE A 240 23.62 -12.15 -7.30
C ILE A 240 23.67 -13.06 -8.53
N TRP A 241 24.69 -12.91 -9.38
CA TRP A 241 24.81 -13.65 -10.64
C TRP A 241 25.46 -15.00 -10.45
N ASP A 242 24.98 -15.96 -11.23
CA ASP A 242 25.61 -17.25 -11.41
C ASP A 242 26.97 -17.08 -12.11
N LYS A 243 27.97 -17.87 -11.68
CA LYS A 243 29.29 -17.89 -12.34
C LYS A 243 29.15 -18.16 -13.84
N GLU A 244 28.32 -19.13 -14.20
CA GLU A 244 28.00 -19.49 -15.58
C GLU A 244 27.46 -18.30 -16.39
N TRP A 245 26.62 -17.44 -15.80
CA TRP A 245 26.12 -16.24 -16.48
C TRP A 245 27.25 -15.24 -16.74
N THR A 246 28.06 -14.94 -15.72
CA THR A 246 29.18 -14.00 -15.86
C THR A 246 30.23 -14.50 -16.87
N GLN A 247 30.47 -15.82 -16.92
CA GLN A 247 31.34 -16.46 -17.89
C GLN A 247 30.74 -16.48 -19.30
N SER A 248 29.45 -16.78 -19.44
CA SER A 248 28.73 -16.78 -20.73
C SER A 248 28.69 -15.38 -21.35
N VAL A 249 28.35 -14.34 -20.57
CA VAL A 249 28.37 -12.94 -21.01
C VAL A 249 29.77 -12.49 -21.42
N ALA A 250 30.80 -12.86 -20.65
CA ALA A 250 32.19 -12.57 -20.99
C ALA A 250 32.63 -13.28 -22.29
N GLY A 251 32.35 -14.58 -22.40
CA GLY A 251 32.70 -15.41 -23.55
C GLY A 251 32.01 -14.93 -24.82
N LYS A 252 30.70 -14.67 -24.79
CA LYS A 252 29.97 -14.09 -25.93
C LYS A 252 30.54 -12.74 -26.36
N GLY A 253 30.93 -11.89 -25.40
CA GLY A 253 31.60 -10.61 -25.72
C GLY A 253 32.93 -10.78 -26.46
N LEU A 254 33.68 -11.84 -26.17
CA LEU A 254 34.93 -12.19 -26.87
C LEU A 254 34.67 -12.84 -28.24
N VAL A 255 33.70 -13.76 -28.33
CA VAL A 255 33.30 -14.43 -29.58
C VAL A 255 32.73 -13.43 -30.59
N PHE A 256 31.87 -12.51 -30.19
CA PHE A 256 31.38 -11.47 -31.11
C PHE A 256 32.46 -10.46 -31.49
N ALA A 257 33.48 -10.25 -30.65
CA ALA A 257 34.64 -9.44 -31.01
C ALA A 257 35.52 -10.14 -32.06
N SER A 258 35.73 -11.46 -31.96
CA SER A 258 36.49 -12.21 -32.97
C SER A 258 35.73 -12.36 -34.28
N LEU A 259 34.41 -12.63 -34.25
CA LEU A 259 33.55 -12.62 -35.45
C LEU A 259 33.55 -11.26 -36.17
N ALA A 260 33.54 -10.15 -35.40
CA ALA A 260 33.66 -8.82 -35.99
C ALA A 260 35.01 -8.63 -36.71
N GLN A 261 36.13 -9.07 -36.12
CA GLN A 261 37.45 -9.00 -36.77
C GLN A 261 37.53 -9.93 -37.99
N PHE A 262 36.92 -11.12 -37.95
CA PHE A 262 36.84 -12.03 -39.09
C PHE A 262 36.14 -11.39 -40.29
N HIS A 263 34.94 -10.82 -40.09
CA HIS A 263 34.24 -10.11 -41.17
C HIS A 263 34.93 -8.80 -41.61
N ALA A 264 35.76 -8.18 -40.75
CA ALA A 264 36.62 -7.07 -41.15
C ALA A 264 37.72 -7.54 -42.13
N ALA A 265 38.33 -8.71 -41.88
CA ALA A 265 39.28 -9.32 -42.81
C ALA A 265 38.62 -9.71 -44.14
N GLU A 266 37.42 -10.30 -44.12
CA GLU A 266 36.63 -10.57 -45.34
C GLU A 266 36.31 -9.28 -46.12
N THR A 267 35.93 -8.21 -45.44
CA THR A 267 35.68 -6.90 -46.08
C THR A 267 36.97 -6.32 -46.66
N SER A 268 38.11 -6.50 -45.98
CA SER A 268 39.43 -6.05 -46.46
C SER A 268 39.88 -6.81 -47.71
N LEU A 269 39.54 -8.10 -47.81
CA LEU A 269 39.71 -8.91 -49.02
C LEU A 269 38.86 -8.40 -50.19
N GLU A 270 37.59 -8.06 -49.95
CA GLU A 270 36.72 -7.42 -50.96
C GLU A 270 37.26 -6.05 -51.43
N GLU A 271 37.97 -5.32 -50.56
CA GLU A 271 38.61 -4.03 -50.86
C GLU A 271 40.05 -4.14 -51.40
N HIS A 272 40.57 -5.36 -51.62
CA HIS A 272 41.95 -5.62 -52.06
C HIS A 272 43.06 -5.09 -51.12
N LYS A 273 42.79 -5.06 -49.81
CA LYS A 273 43.75 -4.68 -48.76
C LYS A 273 44.27 -5.93 -48.03
N TYR A 274 45.18 -6.63 -48.69
CA TYR A 274 45.77 -7.88 -48.23
C TYR A 274 46.61 -7.70 -46.95
N GLY A 275 47.22 -6.53 -46.78
CA GLY A 275 47.95 -6.16 -45.55
C GLY A 275 47.03 -6.02 -44.33
N GLU A 276 45.84 -5.43 -44.50
CA GLU A 276 44.80 -5.36 -43.44
C GLU A 276 44.15 -6.74 -43.21
N GLN A 277 43.93 -7.52 -44.27
CA GLN A 277 43.40 -8.89 -44.18
C GLN A 277 44.33 -9.86 -43.44
N ALA A 278 45.65 -9.78 -43.67
CA ALA A 278 46.64 -10.60 -42.97
C ALA A 278 46.85 -10.18 -41.49
N TYR A 279 46.14 -9.15 -41.02
CA TYR A 279 46.11 -8.75 -39.62
C TYR A 279 44.89 -9.34 -38.89
N LEU A 280 45.12 -10.40 -38.10
CA LEU A 280 44.16 -10.86 -37.07
C LEU A 280 44.89 -10.94 -35.72
N PRO A 281 44.35 -10.35 -34.62
CA PRO A 281 45.05 -10.36 -33.33
C PRO A 281 45.27 -11.76 -32.76
N ASN A 282 46.53 -12.11 -32.46
CA ASN A 282 46.92 -13.42 -31.90
C ASN A 282 46.14 -13.88 -30.65
N ALA A 283 45.50 -12.97 -29.92
CA ALA A 283 44.72 -13.27 -28.72
C ALA A 283 43.43 -14.09 -28.95
N PHE A 284 43.03 -14.32 -30.20
CA PHE A 284 41.78 -15.02 -30.56
C PHE A 284 41.98 -16.22 -31.50
N LEU A 285 43.24 -16.62 -31.79
CA LEU A 285 43.56 -17.58 -32.85
C LEU A 285 43.56 -19.06 -32.45
N GLU A 286 43.47 -19.38 -31.15
CA GLU A 286 43.60 -20.78 -30.69
C GLU A 286 42.30 -21.59 -30.75
N GLU A 287 41.11 -20.97 -30.80
CA GLU A 287 39.82 -21.67 -30.64
C GLU A 287 38.99 -21.87 -31.93
N SER A 288 39.35 -21.30 -33.09
CA SER A 288 38.62 -21.54 -34.35
C SER A 288 39.53 -21.98 -35.50
N ALA A 289 39.37 -23.23 -35.91
CA ALA A 289 40.10 -23.81 -37.04
C ALA A 289 39.83 -23.07 -38.37
N LEU A 290 38.61 -22.51 -38.55
CA LEU A 290 38.24 -21.74 -39.74
C LEU A 290 38.99 -20.41 -39.82
N VAL A 291 38.98 -19.63 -38.72
CA VAL A 291 39.69 -18.34 -38.64
C VAL A 291 41.20 -18.55 -38.84
N LYS A 292 41.76 -19.60 -38.21
CA LYS A 292 43.16 -19.96 -38.38
C LYS A 292 43.51 -20.33 -39.82
N LYS A 293 42.68 -21.13 -40.49
CA LYS A 293 42.87 -21.54 -41.88
C LYS A 293 42.83 -20.37 -42.86
N GLU A 294 41.87 -19.45 -42.73
CA GLU A 294 41.80 -18.29 -43.62
C GLU A 294 42.91 -17.26 -43.30
N LEU A 295 43.37 -17.14 -42.05
CA LEU A 295 44.58 -16.37 -41.72
C LEU A 295 45.84 -16.98 -42.33
N GLU A 296 46.06 -18.29 -42.21
CA GLU A 296 47.19 -18.99 -42.82
C GLU A 296 47.19 -18.84 -44.35
N ARG A 297 46.02 -18.79 -44.97
CA ARG A 297 45.85 -18.50 -46.40
C ARG A 297 46.16 -17.04 -46.71
N ALA A 298 45.56 -16.08 -46.03
CA ALA A 298 45.79 -14.64 -46.26
C ALA A 298 47.26 -14.25 -46.05
N THR A 299 47.90 -14.82 -45.02
CA THR A 299 49.33 -14.64 -44.73
C THR A 299 50.18 -15.19 -45.85
N ARG A 300 49.90 -16.42 -46.32
CA ARG A 300 50.61 -17.04 -47.45
C ARG A 300 50.43 -16.25 -48.74
N ASP A 301 49.20 -15.89 -49.09
CA ASP A 301 48.94 -15.15 -50.33
C ASP A 301 49.61 -13.75 -50.26
N ASN A 302 49.67 -13.12 -49.08
CA ASN A 302 50.43 -11.88 -48.90
C ASN A 302 51.96 -12.09 -48.96
N ASP A 303 52.50 -13.14 -48.34
CA ASP A 303 53.95 -13.44 -48.32
C ASP A 303 54.51 -13.87 -49.69
N PHE A 304 53.68 -14.49 -50.55
CA PHE A 304 54.11 -15.02 -51.85
C PHE A 304 53.64 -14.20 -53.06
N ILE A 305 52.54 -13.45 -52.95
CA ILE A 305 51.92 -12.73 -54.08
C ILE A 305 51.95 -11.22 -53.86
N TYR A 306 51.24 -10.73 -52.84
CA TYR A 306 50.91 -9.30 -52.75
C TYR A 306 51.98 -8.44 -52.08
N HIS A 307 52.73 -9.01 -51.12
CA HIS A 307 53.80 -8.36 -50.34
C HIS A 307 53.37 -7.04 -49.67
N GLU A 308 52.08 -6.92 -49.32
CA GLU A 308 51.54 -5.71 -48.71
C GLU A 308 51.92 -5.62 -47.23
N ARG A 309 52.22 -4.41 -46.76
CA ARG A 309 52.67 -4.19 -45.39
C ARG A 309 51.51 -4.36 -44.41
N VAL A 310 51.62 -5.36 -43.54
CA VAL A 310 50.71 -5.54 -42.38
C VAL A 310 50.80 -4.32 -41.45
N PRO A 311 49.68 -3.63 -41.14
CA PRO A 311 49.65 -2.44 -40.28
C PRO A 311 49.76 -2.79 -38.78
N ASP A 312 50.11 -1.81 -37.95
CA ASP A 312 50.09 -1.95 -36.49
C ASP A 312 48.66 -1.78 -35.96
N PHE A 313 48.29 -2.49 -34.89
CA PHE A 313 46.96 -2.46 -34.28
C PHE A 313 46.46 -1.04 -34.01
N LYS A 314 47.37 -0.16 -33.58
CA LYS A 314 47.08 1.24 -33.22
C LYS A 314 46.80 2.14 -34.42
N THR A 315 47.11 1.66 -35.62
CA THR A 315 46.90 2.38 -36.89
C THR A 315 45.63 1.97 -37.63
N LEU A 316 44.98 0.88 -37.19
CA LEU A 316 43.71 0.42 -37.76
C LEU A 316 42.53 1.31 -37.33
N PRO A 317 41.52 1.51 -38.20
CA PRO A 317 40.30 2.23 -37.86
C PRO A 317 39.44 1.43 -36.87
N LEU A 318 38.65 2.14 -36.06
CA LEU A 318 37.65 1.50 -35.19
C LEU A 318 36.58 0.81 -36.03
N LEU A 319 36.22 -0.42 -35.67
CA LEU A 319 35.19 -1.18 -36.39
C LEU A 319 33.84 -0.43 -36.35
N PRO A 320 33.14 -0.31 -37.50
CA PRO A 320 31.82 0.29 -37.56
C PRO A 320 30.79 -0.59 -36.84
N LYS A 321 29.73 0.02 -36.29
CA LYS A 321 28.75 -0.65 -35.41
C LYS A 321 27.31 -0.33 -35.82
N ALA A 322 26.39 -1.30 -35.67
CA ALA A 322 24.97 -1.15 -36.02
C ALA A 322 24.04 -1.66 -34.88
N PRO A 323 23.51 -0.76 -34.02
CA PRO A 323 22.55 -1.10 -32.97
C PRO A 323 21.16 -1.32 -33.57
N LEU A 324 20.84 -2.60 -33.85
CA LEU A 324 19.55 -3.01 -34.40
C LEU A 324 18.58 -3.42 -33.29
N ALA A 325 19.08 -4.02 -32.21
CA ALA A 325 18.31 -4.29 -31.00
C ALA A 325 18.17 -3.04 -30.11
N LYS A 326 16.98 -2.82 -29.55
CA LYS A 326 16.71 -1.80 -28.53
C LYS A 326 15.61 -2.25 -27.56
N PRO A 327 15.57 -1.76 -26.30
CA PRO A 327 14.42 -1.97 -25.42
C PRO A 327 13.13 -1.47 -26.08
N ASN A 328 12.09 -2.31 -26.12
CA ASN A 328 10.83 -1.98 -26.78
C ASN A 328 9.65 -2.68 -26.08
N VAL A 329 8.76 -1.93 -25.45
CA VAL A 329 7.54 -2.46 -24.82
C VAL A 329 6.36 -1.52 -25.10
N THR A 330 5.19 -2.12 -25.32
CA THR A 330 3.92 -1.42 -25.54
C THR A 330 2.95 -1.77 -24.41
N PHE A 331 2.17 -0.80 -23.94
CA PHE A 331 1.13 -1.00 -22.92
C PHE A 331 -0.26 -0.69 -23.52
N PRO A 332 -1.32 -1.45 -23.21
CA PRO A 332 -1.35 -2.68 -22.39
C PRO A 332 -0.47 -3.80 -22.97
N LEU A 333 0.02 -4.69 -22.10
CA LEU A 333 0.93 -5.77 -22.49
C LEU A 333 0.19 -6.88 -23.25
N SER A 334 -1.05 -7.16 -22.86
CA SER A 334 -1.91 -8.17 -23.49
C SER A 334 -2.64 -7.59 -24.70
N THR A 335 -2.63 -8.33 -25.82
CA THR A 335 -3.19 -7.87 -27.11
C THR A 335 -4.72 -7.79 -27.14
N ARG A 336 -5.39 -8.35 -26.14
CA ARG A 336 -6.86 -8.42 -26.02
C ARG A 336 -7.30 -8.13 -24.58
N PHE A 337 -6.80 -7.05 -24.01
CA PHE A 337 -7.19 -6.62 -22.67
C PHE A 337 -8.69 -6.26 -22.62
N LYS A 338 -9.38 -6.75 -21.59
CA LYS A 338 -10.70 -6.27 -21.15
C LYS A 338 -10.63 -6.09 -19.64
N ASP A 339 -11.00 -4.92 -19.16
CA ASP A 339 -11.10 -4.62 -17.73
C ASP A 339 -12.31 -5.33 -17.11
N LEU A 340 -12.07 -6.10 -16.05
CA LEU A 340 -13.11 -6.74 -15.24
C LEU A 340 -13.95 -5.73 -14.44
N PHE A 341 -13.46 -4.50 -14.27
CA PHE A 341 -14.09 -3.44 -13.48
C PHE A 341 -14.39 -2.21 -14.32
N GLU A 342 -14.62 -2.37 -15.63
CA GLU A 342 -14.85 -1.27 -16.58
C GLU A 342 -15.93 -0.30 -16.07
N SER A 343 -17.04 -0.84 -15.59
CA SER A 343 -18.21 -0.16 -15.01
C SER A 343 -17.94 0.57 -13.67
N LEU A 344 -16.85 0.26 -12.96
CA LEU A 344 -16.48 0.97 -11.73
C LEU A 344 -15.76 2.29 -12.02
N VAL A 345 -16.30 3.35 -11.42
CA VAL A 345 -15.77 4.71 -11.48
C VAL A 345 -14.63 4.89 -10.44
N PRO A 346 -13.52 5.59 -10.75
CA PRO A 346 -12.41 5.80 -9.82
C PRO A 346 -12.80 6.42 -8.47
N VAL A 347 -12.11 6.05 -7.38
CA VAL A 347 -12.42 6.50 -6.01
C VAL A 347 -12.31 8.03 -5.86
N SER A 348 -11.39 8.67 -6.59
CA SER A 348 -11.29 10.13 -6.63
C SER A 348 -12.53 10.81 -7.23
N VAL A 349 -13.18 10.17 -8.21
CA VAL A 349 -14.45 10.63 -8.79
C VAL A 349 -15.62 10.34 -7.85
N GLN A 350 -15.66 9.16 -7.20
CA GLN A 350 -16.68 8.83 -6.19
C GLN A 350 -16.66 9.86 -5.03
N ASN A 351 -15.48 10.17 -4.50
CA ASN A 351 -15.31 11.20 -3.46
C ASN A 351 -15.76 12.58 -3.94
N ALA A 352 -15.49 12.93 -5.21
CA ALA A 352 -15.93 14.20 -5.80
C ALA A 352 -17.46 14.26 -5.96
N LEU A 353 -18.10 13.14 -6.35
CA LEU A 353 -19.56 13.02 -6.44
C LEU A 353 -20.22 13.17 -5.06
N SER A 354 -19.75 12.45 -4.05
CA SER A 354 -20.26 12.54 -2.68
C SER A 354 -20.12 13.97 -2.11
N THR A 355 -19.00 14.65 -2.42
CA THR A 355 -18.78 16.06 -2.04
C THR A 355 -19.71 17.01 -2.80
N PHE A 356 -19.93 16.80 -4.09
CA PHE A 356 -20.90 17.55 -4.91
C PHE A 356 -22.34 17.39 -4.38
N GLU A 357 -22.75 16.17 -4.03
CA GLU A 357 -24.04 15.85 -3.43
C GLU A 357 -24.23 16.56 -2.07
N ALA A 358 -23.18 16.60 -1.25
CA ALA A 358 -23.18 17.33 0.02
C ALA A 358 -23.35 18.84 -0.20
N ARG A 359 -22.54 19.47 -1.08
CA ARG A 359 -22.66 20.90 -1.44
C ARG A 359 -24.05 21.24 -2.01
N ARG A 360 -24.60 20.38 -2.88
CA ARG A 360 -25.97 20.53 -3.42
C ARG A 360 -27.01 20.54 -2.30
N SER A 361 -26.89 19.61 -1.35
CA SER A 361 -27.80 19.47 -0.22
C SER A 361 -27.69 20.65 0.75
N GLU A 362 -26.48 21.16 0.97
CA GLU A 362 -26.22 22.38 1.76
C GLU A 362 -26.89 23.61 1.14
N VAL A 363 -26.75 23.84 -0.17
CA VAL A 363 -27.42 24.96 -0.86
C VAL A 363 -28.94 24.86 -0.76
N ILE A 364 -29.53 23.69 -0.96
CA ILE A 364 -30.97 23.46 -0.76
C ILE A 364 -31.37 23.80 0.67
N ASN A 365 -30.62 23.34 1.68
CA ASN A 365 -30.93 23.56 3.08
C ASN A 365 -30.84 25.04 3.48
N ILE A 366 -29.84 25.77 2.98
CA ILE A 366 -29.69 27.22 3.20
C ILE A 366 -30.87 27.99 2.59
N ASP A 367 -31.21 27.73 1.33
CA ASP A 367 -32.27 28.44 0.62
C ASP A 367 -33.66 28.14 1.20
N VAL A 368 -33.92 26.88 1.60
CA VAL A 368 -35.15 26.48 2.31
C VAL A 368 -35.21 27.07 3.72
N GLY A 369 -34.10 27.07 4.46
CA GLY A 369 -33.99 27.70 5.78
C GLY A 369 -34.36 29.18 5.71
N ARG A 370 -33.73 29.93 4.79
CA ARG A 370 -34.02 31.34 4.52
C ARG A 370 -35.49 31.58 4.19
N MET A 371 -36.10 30.78 3.32
CA MET A 371 -37.55 30.91 3.03
C MET A 371 -38.43 30.69 4.27
N ARG A 372 -38.06 29.76 5.16
CA ARG A 372 -38.80 29.46 6.40
C ARG A 372 -38.66 30.59 7.41
N GLU A 373 -37.46 31.12 7.63
CA GLU A 373 -37.19 32.28 8.51
C GLU A 373 -38.02 33.50 8.12
N TYR A 374 -38.00 33.90 6.84
CA TYR A 374 -38.81 35.03 6.37
C TYR A 374 -40.32 34.76 6.51
N THR A 375 -40.77 33.51 6.35
CA THR A 375 -42.17 33.13 6.56
C THR A 375 -42.58 33.17 8.03
N GLN A 376 -41.68 32.78 8.95
CA GLN A 376 -41.86 32.94 10.40
C GLN A 376 -41.94 34.42 10.79
N LEU A 377 -41.06 35.27 10.26
CA LEU A 377 -41.08 36.71 10.49
C LEU A 377 -42.41 37.34 10.03
N MET A 378 -42.91 36.96 8.85
CA MET A 378 -44.24 37.39 8.36
C MET A 378 -45.36 36.98 9.33
N ASN A 379 -45.37 35.73 9.80
CA ASN A 379 -46.37 35.26 10.76
C ASN A 379 -46.29 36.03 12.10
N ALA A 380 -45.08 36.26 12.63
CA ALA A 380 -44.87 37.00 13.88
C ALA A 380 -45.38 38.45 13.79
N CYS A 381 -45.11 39.14 12.67
CA CYS A 381 -45.65 40.47 12.42
C CYS A 381 -47.19 40.47 12.39
N LEU A 382 -47.81 39.56 11.64
CA LEU A 382 -49.28 39.44 11.56
C LEU A 382 -49.91 39.14 12.93
N ALA A 383 -49.32 38.24 13.72
CA ALA A 383 -49.76 37.92 15.07
C ALA A 383 -49.67 39.12 16.02
N SER A 384 -48.59 39.92 15.95
CA SER A 384 -48.43 41.13 16.77
C SER A 384 -49.54 42.17 16.53
N MET A 385 -50.01 42.26 15.28
CA MET A 385 -51.12 43.11 14.83
C MET A 385 -52.51 42.48 15.04
N ASN A 386 -52.59 41.25 15.59
CA ASN A 386 -53.82 40.45 15.69
C ASN A 386 -54.54 40.23 14.36
N LEU A 387 -53.83 40.19 13.23
CA LEU A 387 -54.39 39.93 11.91
C LEU A 387 -54.27 38.42 11.59
N PRO A 388 -55.30 37.79 10.97
CA PRO A 388 -56.56 38.37 10.48
C PRO A 388 -57.67 38.54 11.52
N ALA A 389 -57.53 38.03 12.75
CA ALA A 389 -58.63 37.92 13.72
C ALA A 389 -59.33 39.26 14.06
N ALA A 390 -58.58 40.36 14.16
CA ALA A 390 -59.12 41.69 14.40
C ALA A 390 -60.00 42.22 13.24
N LEU A 391 -59.76 41.74 12.01
CA LEU A 391 -60.54 42.07 10.82
C LEU A 391 -61.87 41.29 10.80
N ASP A 392 -61.83 39.99 11.12
CA ASP A 392 -63.01 39.13 11.27
C ASP A 392 -63.99 39.70 12.33
N ASP A 393 -63.47 40.16 13.47
CA ASP A 393 -64.24 40.74 14.59
C ASP A 393 -65.10 41.94 14.17
N VAL A 394 -64.59 42.80 13.27
CA VAL A 394 -65.32 43.97 12.76
C VAL A 394 -66.31 43.60 11.65
N THR A 395 -65.98 42.59 10.83
CA THR A 395 -66.73 42.29 9.61
C THR A 395 -67.91 41.34 9.86
N LYS A 396 -67.80 40.41 10.81
CA LYS A 396 -68.78 39.32 11.03
C LYS A 396 -69.52 39.39 12.37
N GLN A 397 -69.00 40.13 13.35
CA GLN A 397 -69.55 40.24 14.72
C GLN A 397 -69.79 38.88 15.42
N GLU A 398 -69.05 37.83 15.04
CA GLU A 398 -69.19 36.49 15.62
C GLU A 398 -68.36 36.33 16.91
N GLN A 399 -68.95 35.69 17.93
CA GLN A 399 -68.29 35.52 19.24
C GLN A 399 -66.94 34.79 19.18
N CYS A 400 -66.74 33.91 18.19
CA CYS A 400 -65.46 33.26 17.87
C CYS A 400 -65.12 33.47 16.37
N PRO A 401 -64.04 34.18 16.01
CA PRO A 401 -63.64 34.43 14.62
C PRO A 401 -63.47 33.16 13.77
N GLU A 402 -63.82 33.24 12.49
CA GLU A 402 -63.65 32.14 11.53
C GLU A 402 -62.18 31.69 11.43
N SER A 403 -61.25 32.65 11.39
CA SER A 403 -59.80 32.35 11.40
C SER A 403 -59.34 31.59 12.66
N ILE A 404 -59.96 31.78 13.82
CA ILE A 404 -59.68 31.00 15.04
C ILE A 404 -60.39 29.63 14.99
N ARG A 405 -61.59 29.57 14.42
CA ARG A 405 -62.35 28.33 14.19
C ARG A 405 -61.59 27.36 13.27
N GLU A 406 -61.04 27.86 12.16
CA GLU A 406 -60.17 27.09 11.27
C GLU A 406 -58.89 26.61 11.96
N LYS A 407 -58.23 27.48 12.74
CA LYS A 407 -57.05 27.13 13.53
C LYS A 407 -57.37 26.02 14.54
N SER A 408 -58.47 26.12 15.27
CA SER A 408 -58.98 25.07 16.17
C SER A 408 -59.31 23.77 15.45
N ALA A 409 -59.97 23.83 14.29
CA ALA A 409 -60.26 22.64 13.47
C ALA A 409 -58.97 21.94 13.01
N LYS A 410 -57.96 22.69 12.56
CA LYS A 410 -56.64 22.14 12.19
C LYS A 410 -55.92 21.51 13.39
N VAL A 411 -55.98 22.10 14.58
CA VAL A 411 -55.43 21.53 15.82
C VAL A 411 -56.11 20.20 16.17
N LYS A 412 -57.46 20.16 16.13
CA LYS A 412 -58.24 18.94 16.40
C LYS A 412 -58.01 17.84 15.36
N ASN A 413 -57.90 18.18 14.08
CA ASN A 413 -57.58 17.22 13.02
C ASN A 413 -56.18 16.59 13.18
N ASN A 414 -55.26 17.25 13.87
CA ASN A 414 -53.95 16.70 14.26
C ASN A 414 -53.97 16.03 15.66
N GLY A 415 -55.14 15.67 16.17
CA GLY A 415 -55.32 14.97 17.46
C GLY A 415 -55.25 15.86 18.71
N GLY A 416 -55.20 17.19 18.53
CA GLY A 416 -55.22 18.18 19.61
C GLY A 416 -54.09 18.05 20.63
N ILE A 417 -54.30 18.66 21.81
CA ILE A 417 -53.34 18.62 22.91
C ILE A 417 -53.02 17.19 23.38
N SER A 418 -53.96 16.25 23.28
CA SER A 418 -53.78 14.85 23.72
C SER A 418 -52.73 14.11 22.89
N ALA A 419 -52.79 14.22 21.55
CA ALA A 419 -51.81 13.59 20.66
C ALA A 419 -50.42 14.23 20.78
N MET A 420 -50.37 15.56 21.00
CA MET A 420 -49.12 16.28 21.26
C MET A 420 -48.49 15.86 22.59
N SER A 421 -49.29 15.75 23.65
CA SER A 421 -48.84 15.29 24.97
C SER A 421 -48.33 13.85 24.93
N ALA A 422 -48.98 12.97 24.17
CA ALA A 422 -48.53 11.59 23.96
C ALA A 422 -47.11 11.55 23.35
N LYS A 423 -46.87 12.30 22.26
CA LYS A 423 -45.53 12.39 21.62
C LYS A 423 -44.46 12.95 22.57
N ILE A 424 -44.79 13.97 23.37
CA ILE A 424 -43.87 14.56 24.38
C ILE A 424 -43.47 13.55 25.47
N ASN A 425 -44.36 12.61 25.79
CA ASN A 425 -44.12 11.53 26.74
C ASN A 425 -43.41 10.31 26.10
N GLU A 426 -43.50 10.15 24.78
CA GLU A 426 -42.86 9.07 24.02
C GLU A 426 -41.37 9.34 23.74
N LEU A 427 -40.99 10.60 23.45
CA LEU A 427 -39.59 10.97 23.18
C LEU A 427 -38.58 10.51 24.25
N PRO A 428 -38.83 10.67 25.58
CA PRO A 428 -37.95 10.13 26.62
C PRO A 428 -37.78 8.60 26.57
N LEU A 429 -38.80 7.86 26.13
CA LEU A 429 -38.74 6.40 26.00
C LEU A 429 -37.84 6.00 24.83
N LEU A 430 -37.94 6.71 23.70
CA LEU A 430 -37.04 6.51 22.56
C LEU A 430 -35.59 6.88 22.87
N TYR A 431 -35.36 7.98 23.60
CA TYR A 431 -34.05 8.34 24.13
C TYR A 431 -33.50 7.20 25.00
N LYS A 432 -34.28 6.72 25.99
CA LYS A 432 -33.86 5.64 26.90
C LYS A 432 -33.50 4.36 26.15
N ARG A 433 -34.29 3.95 25.16
CA ARG A 433 -34.00 2.78 24.29
C ARG A 433 -32.65 2.91 23.60
N ASN A 434 -32.34 4.09 23.06
CA ASN A 434 -31.08 4.34 22.35
C ASN A 434 -29.88 4.40 23.31
N ASP A 435 -30.05 4.96 24.50
CA ASP A 435 -29.02 4.98 25.55
C ASP A 435 -28.71 3.55 26.07
N GLU A 436 -29.75 2.72 26.27
CA GLU A 436 -29.61 1.31 26.62
C GLU A 436 -28.78 0.52 25.59
N ILE A 437 -29.04 0.70 24.29
CA ILE A 437 -28.25 0.07 23.20
C ILE A 437 -26.78 0.54 23.23
N LEU A 438 -26.54 1.84 23.44
CA LEU A 438 -25.18 2.40 23.52
C LEU A 438 -24.41 1.88 24.75
N ASN A 439 -25.09 1.75 25.89
CA ASN A 439 -24.49 1.26 27.12
C ASN A 439 -24.17 -0.24 27.04
N GLU A 440 -25.06 -1.04 26.46
CA GLU A 440 -24.81 -2.46 26.18
C GLU A 440 -23.65 -2.64 25.19
N THR A 441 -23.63 -1.88 24.10
CA THR A 441 -22.51 -1.87 23.14
C THR A 441 -21.19 -1.50 23.82
N SER A 442 -21.21 -0.51 24.71
CA SER A 442 -20.04 -0.09 25.50
C SER A 442 -19.59 -1.16 26.50
N ARG A 443 -20.52 -1.97 27.03
CA ARG A 443 -20.24 -3.10 27.93
C ARG A 443 -19.51 -4.21 27.19
N ILE A 444 -20.02 -4.63 26.03
CA ILE A 444 -19.45 -5.71 25.21
C ILE A 444 -17.97 -5.43 24.86
N ILE A 445 -17.63 -4.20 24.44
CA ILE A 445 -16.24 -3.78 24.16
C ILE A 445 -15.37 -3.88 25.43
N LYS A 446 -15.89 -3.44 26.57
CA LYS A 446 -15.17 -3.43 27.85
C LYS A 446 -14.91 -4.85 28.36
N GLU A 447 -15.88 -5.74 28.23
CA GLU A 447 -15.74 -7.15 28.60
C GLU A 447 -14.68 -7.87 27.74
N GLU A 448 -14.65 -7.65 26.41
CA GLU A 448 -13.60 -8.27 25.57
C GLU A 448 -12.20 -7.75 25.91
N LYS A 449 -12.07 -6.44 26.19
CA LYS A 449 -10.82 -5.85 26.68
C LYS A 449 -10.37 -6.46 28.01
N GLU A 450 -11.24 -6.49 29.02
CA GLU A 450 -10.91 -7.02 30.34
C GLU A 450 -10.49 -8.51 30.28
N ASN A 451 -11.10 -9.27 29.35
CA ASN A 451 -10.69 -10.64 29.04
C ASN A 451 -9.31 -10.71 28.35
N ASP A 452 -8.99 -9.82 27.38
CA ASP A 452 -7.67 -9.80 26.75
C ASP A 452 -6.56 -9.41 27.73
N ASP A 453 -6.78 -8.36 28.53
CA ASP A 453 -5.84 -7.87 29.51
C ASP A 453 -5.59 -8.93 30.60
N GLY A 454 -6.64 -9.60 31.09
CA GLY A 454 -6.51 -10.71 32.04
C GLY A 454 -5.67 -11.87 31.52
N LEU A 455 -5.90 -12.31 30.27
CA LEU A 455 -5.12 -13.38 29.64
C LEU A 455 -3.69 -12.94 29.32
N ARG A 456 -3.48 -11.67 28.95
CA ARG A 456 -2.15 -11.08 28.74
C ARG A 456 -1.33 -11.05 30.04
N VAL A 457 -1.96 -10.76 31.18
CA VAL A 457 -1.33 -10.86 32.51
C VAL A 457 -1.02 -12.32 32.86
N GLN A 458 -1.94 -13.24 32.59
CA GLN A 458 -1.80 -14.67 32.94
C GLN A 458 -0.70 -15.38 32.11
N PHE A 459 -0.62 -15.12 30.80
CA PHE A 459 0.24 -15.84 29.87
C PHE A 459 1.45 -15.04 29.36
N GLN A 460 1.52 -13.73 29.64
CA GLN A 460 2.64 -12.84 29.37
C GLN A 460 3.16 -12.96 27.93
N SER A 461 4.44 -13.32 27.74
CA SER A 461 5.08 -13.46 26.43
C SER A 461 4.49 -14.56 25.53
N LYS A 462 3.65 -15.45 26.07
CA LYS A 462 2.92 -16.47 25.30
C LYS A 462 1.60 -15.93 24.70
N TRP A 463 1.11 -14.77 25.16
CA TRP A 463 -0.10 -14.13 24.63
C TRP A 463 0.24 -13.09 23.56
N THR A 464 0.58 -13.58 22.38
CA THR A 464 1.19 -12.78 21.30
C THR A 464 0.19 -11.98 20.44
N ARG A 465 -1.13 -12.14 20.64
CA ARG A 465 -2.15 -11.41 19.87
C ARG A 465 -2.16 -9.91 20.15
N VAL A 466 -2.57 -9.12 19.15
CA VAL A 466 -2.67 -7.65 19.24
C VAL A 466 -3.59 -7.25 20.41
N PRO A 467 -3.22 -6.25 21.23
CA PRO A 467 -4.07 -5.76 22.32
C PRO A 467 -5.40 -5.21 21.82
N SER A 468 -6.48 -5.62 22.50
CA SER A 468 -7.84 -5.20 22.13
C SER A 468 -8.04 -3.69 22.11
N ASP A 469 -7.41 -2.95 23.04
CA ASP A 469 -7.41 -1.48 23.08
C ASP A 469 -7.00 -0.81 21.75
N ARG A 470 -6.05 -1.41 21.01
CA ARG A 470 -5.61 -0.86 19.72
C ARG A 470 -6.61 -1.10 18.60
N LEU A 471 -7.39 -2.18 18.70
CA LEU A 471 -8.37 -2.59 17.70
C LEU A 471 -9.73 -1.93 17.92
N THR A 472 -10.11 -1.67 19.18
CA THR A 472 -11.41 -1.10 19.56
C THR A 472 -11.44 0.43 19.53
N ALA A 473 -10.29 1.12 19.42
CA ALA A 473 -10.22 2.59 19.39
C ALA A 473 -11.17 3.27 18.38
N PRO A 474 -11.33 2.79 17.11
CA PRO A 474 -12.31 3.38 16.18
C PRO A 474 -13.77 3.16 16.62
N LEU A 475 -14.08 2.00 17.21
CA LEU A 475 -15.43 1.67 17.71
C LEU A 475 -15.79 2.54 18.92
N LEU A 476 -14.82 2.80 19.82
CA LEU A 476 -14.98 3.71 20.95
C LEU A 476 -15.17 5.18 20.49
N GLN A 477 -14.48 5.60 19.43
CA GLN A 477 -14.68 6.93 18.82
C GLN A 477 -16.09 7.06 18.21
N GLU A 478 -16.56 6.03 17.48
CA GLU A 478 -17.90 5.98 16.90
C GLU A 478 -19.00 6.01 18.00
N LEU A 479 -18.80 5.24 19.09
CA LEU A 479 -19.69 5.25 20.25
C LEU A 479 -19.72 6.62 20.96
N GLY A 480 -18.56 7.26 21.11
CA GLY A 480 -18.45 8.63 21.65
C GLY A 480 -19.20 9.66 20.79
N LYS A 481 -19.12 9.56 19.46
CA LYS A 481 -19.87 10.40 18.52
C LYS A 481 -21.38 10.26 18.73
N TYR A 482 -21.91 9.04 18.83
CA TYR A 482 -23.34 8.83 19.06
C TYR A 482 -23.80 9.34 20.44
N ARG A 483 -22.99 9.21 21.50
CA ARG A 483 -23.29 9.84 22.80
C ARG A 483 -23.37 11.38 22.71
N GLY A 484 -22.49 12.02 21.95
CA GLY A 484 -22.55 13.48 21.71
C GLY A 484 -23.81 13.91 20.94
N ILE A 485 -24.21 13.10 19.94
CA ILE A 485 -25.46 13.30 19.18
C ILE A 485 -26.68 13.18 20.10
N MET A 486 -26.75 12.13 20.93
CA MET A 486 -27.82 11.91 21.92
C MET A 486 -27.95 13.09 22.90
N HIS A 487 -26.83 13.57 23.46
CA HIS A 487 -26.82 14.72 24.37
C HIS A 487 -27.35 16.00 23.69
N THR A 488 -27.00 16.22 22.41
CA THR A 488 -27.47 17.37 21.63
C THR A 488 -28.98 17.28 21.37
N ALA A 489 -29.49 16.10 21.01
CA ALA A 489 -30.93 15.87 20.82
C ALA A 489 -31.73 16.09 22.11
N SER A 490 -31.21 15.63 23.26
CA SER A 490 -31.84 15.82 24.57
C SER A 490 -32.04 17.31 24.93
N ASN A 491 -31.06 18.16 24.60
CA ASN A 491 -31.18 19.61 24.78
C ASN A 491 -32.30 20.21 23.88
N SER A 492 -32.39 19.76 22.63
CA SER A 492 -33.47 20.18 21.72
C SER A 492 -34.85 19.72 22.22
N ASP A 493 -34.98 18.49 22.71
CA ASP A 493 -36.22 17.99 23.32
C ASP A 493 -36.65 18.82 24.53
N ALA A 494 -35.69 19.25 25.35
CA ALA A 494 -35.95 20.13 26.50
C ALA A 494 -36.47 21.50 26.06
N LEU A 495 -35.92 22.09 24.98
CA LEU A 495 -36.43 23.34 24.39
C LEU A 495 -37.86 23.18 23.86
N VAL A 496 -38.16 22.08 23.15
CA VAL A 496 -39.51 21.79 22.63
C VAL A 496 -40.50 21.60 23.79
N ARG A 497 -40.13 20.86 24.85
CA ARG A 497 -40.95 20.69 26.05
C ARG A 497 -41.23 22.02 26.76
N ASN A 498 -40.22 22.86 26.95
CA ASN A 498 -40.38 24.17 27.57
C ASN A 498 -41.31 25.08 26.73
N LYS A 499 -41.19 25.05 25.41
CA LYS A 499 -42.05 25.80 24.49
C LYS A 499 -43.51 25.30 24.50
N PHE A 500 -43.70 23.99 24.67
CA PHE A 500 -45.03 23.40 24.88
C PHE A 500 -45.66 23.88 26.18
N GLU A 501 -45.00 23.75 27.33
CA GLU A 501 -45.56 24.17 28.62
C GLU A 501 -45.90 25.68 28.63
N ALA A 502 -45.06 26.52 28.01
CA ALA A 502 -45.31 27.95 27.87
C ALA A 502 -46.59 28.30 27.05
N ASN A 503 -46.99 27.46 26.10
CA ASN A 503 -48.15 27.68 25.23
C ASN A 503 -49.35 26.76 25.54
N ARG A 504 -49.20 25.84 26.50
CA ARG A 504 -50.11 24.74 26.81
C ARG A 504 -51.57 25.17 26.95
N ARG A 505 -51.83 26.21 27.74
CA ARG A 505 -53.18 26.75 27.98
C ARG A 505 -53.90 27.19 26.70
N GLY A 506 -53.19 27.82 25.76
CA GLY A 506 -53.80 28.24 24.49
C GLY A 506 -54.03 27.07 23.53
N ILE A 507 -53.14 26.08 23.52
CA ILE A 507 -53.30 24.84 22.76
C ILE A 507 -54.48 24.01 23.29
N GLU A 508 -54.65 23.98 24.63
CA GLU A 508 -55.78 23.34 25.30
C GLU A 508 -57.11 23.97 24.87
N LEU A 509 -57.24 25.31 24.96
CA LEU A 509 -58.42 26.05 24.49
C LEU A 509 -58.72 25.79 23.00
N LEU A 510 -57.71 25.81 22.12
CA LEU A 510 -57.88 25.48 20.71
C LEU A 510 -58.32 24.02 20.45
N SER A 511 -58.07 23.11 21.39
CA SER A 511 -58.43 21.70 21.30
C SER A 511 -59.87 21.41 21.76
N MET A 512 -60.56 22.36 22.39
CA MET A 512 -61.92 22.17 22.92
C MET A 512 -63.00 22.10 21.82
N THR A 513 -64.24 21.76 22.20
CA THR A 513 -65.37 21.85 21.26
C THR A 513 -65.63 23.30 20.86
N GLU A 514 -66.32 23.51 19.74
CA GLU A 514 -66.55 24.88 19.26
C GLU A 514 -67.42 25.70 20.23
N ASN A 515 -68.36 25.07 20.93
CA ASN A 515 -69.21 25.74 21.92
C ASN A 515 -68.40 26.14 23.17
N ASP A 516 -67.50 25.29 23.64
CA ASP A 516 -66.63 25.61 24.79
C ASP A 516 -65.66 26.74 24.43
N LEU A 517 -65.05 26.69 23.24
CA LEU A 517 -64.16 27.74 22.74
C LEU A 517 -64.89 29.07 22.54
N ARG A 518 -66.14 29.06 22.03
CA ARG A 518 -67.00 30.26 21.95
C ARG A 518 -67.30 30.84 23.33
N THR A 519 -67.52 29.99 24.33
CA THR A 519 -67.84 30.39 25.72
C THR A 519 -66.61 30.93 26.44
N ALA A 520 -65.42 30.42 26.14
CA ALA A 520 -64.15 30.87 26.71
C ALA A 520 -63.68 32.24 26.19
N ILE A 521 -64.20 32.71 25.05
CA ILE A 521 -63.82 34.00 24.47
C ILE A 521 -64.74 35.13 25.00
N PRO A 522 -64.20 36.20 25.61
CA PRO A 522 -64.99 37.33 26.10
C PRO A 522 -65.87 37.97 25.01
N GLY A 523 -67.06 38.38 25.41
CA GLY A 523 -68.07 38.97 24.51
C GLY A 523 -67.60 40.23 23.80
N ILE A 524 -68.19 40.50 22.64
CA ILE A 524 -67.88 41.68 21.83
C ILE A 524 -68.52 42.91 22.48
N GLY A 525 -67.69 43.79 23.08
CA GLY A 525 -68.12 45.15 23.40
C GLY A 525 -68.53 45.88 22.12
N ALA A 526 -69.58 46.72 22.18
CA ALA A 526 -70.29 47.26 21.01
C ALA A 526 -69.40 48.05 20.04
N ASN A 527 -68.80 47.34 19.09
CA ASN A 527 -67.78 47.85 18.18
C ASN A 527 -68.43 48.46 16.93
N LYS A 528 -68.44 49.80 16.84
CA LYS A 528 -69.01 50.54 15.70
C LYS A 528 -68.02 50.68 14.52
N GLY A 529 -67.30 49.61 14.19
CA GLY A 529 -66.45 49.57 13.00
C GLY A 529 -67.29 49.36 11.74
N ASN A 530 -67.02 50.12 10.67
CA ASN A 530 -67.72 49.93 9.40
C ASN A 530 -67.09 48.76 8.62
N ALA A 531 -67.79 47.62 8.56
CA ALA A 531 -67.36 46.41 7.86
C ALA A 531 -66.99 46.63 6.38
N ASN A 532 -67.55 47.66 5.74
CA ASN A 532 -67.26 48.03 4.34
C ASN A 532 -66.27 49.22 4.21
N SER A 533 -65.49 49.54 5.25
CA SER A 533 -64.44 50.58 5.17
C SER A 533 -63.41 50.22 4.06
N PRO A 534 -62.96 51.19 3.23
CA PRO A 534 -61.88 50.97 2.28
C PRO A 534 -60.61 50.40 2.92
N THR A 535 -60.36 50.76 4.18
CA THR A 535 -59.27 50.25 5.03
C THR A 535 -59.37 48.72 5.25
N VAL A 536 -60.57 48.21 5.50
CA VAL A 536 -60.83 46.77 5.75
C VAL A 536 -60.64 45.95 4.47
N ASN A 537 -61.19 46.42 3.34
CA ASN A 537 -61.04 45.74 2.05
C ASN A 537 -59.58 45.71 1.57
N THR A 538 -58.83 46.78 1.82
CA THR A 538 -57.39 46.86 1.47
C THR A 538 -56.57 45.89 2.32
N LEU A 539 -56.81 45.84 3.64
CA LEU A 539 -56.15 44.87 4.52
C LEU A 539 -56.44 43.41 4.14
N ARG A 540 -57.66 43.09 3.73
CA ARG A 540 -58.01 41.73 3.29
C ARG A 540 -57.18 41.30 2.08
N ASN A 541 -57.12 42.14 1.04
CA ASN A 541 -56.31 41.88 -0.15
C ASN A 541 -54.81 41.69 0.19
N LEU A 542 -54.25 42.51 1.08
CA LEU A 542 -52.86 42.36 1.52
C LEU A 542 -52.60 41.05 2.30
N LEU A 543 -53.60 40.56 3.05
CA LEU A 543 -53.54 39.26 3.73
C LEU A 543 -53.65 38.09 2.75
N ASP A 544 -54.49 38.21 1.71
CA ASP A 544 -54.58 37.23 0.62
C ASP A 544 -53.25 37.15 -0.14
N GLN A 545 -52.63 38.29 -0.47
CA GLN A 545 -51.27 38.34 -1.06
C GLN A 545 -50.19 37.74 -0.14
N SER A 546 -50.30 37.95 1.17
CA SER A 546 -49.41 37.32 2.16
C SER A 546 -49.57 35.79 2.19
N GLN A 547 -50.75 35.27 1.88
CA GLN A 547 -51.01 33.84 1.76
C GLN A 547 -50.53 33.28 0.40
N GLU A 548 -50.66 34.02 -0.70
CA GLU A 548 -50.06 33.66 -1.99
C GLU A 548 -48.55 33.46 -1.89
N ILE A 549 -47.83 34.37 -1.21
CA ILE A 549 -46.38 34.29 -1.00
C ILE A 549 -45.99 32.98 -0.27
N LYS A 550 -46.82 32.50 0.65
CA LYS A 550 -46.57 31.21 1.35
C LYS A 550 -46.72 30.03 0.39
N VAL A 551 -47.79 30.01 -0.40
CA VAL A 551 -48.05 28.95 -1.39
C VAL A 551 -46.98 28.94 -2.49
N GLU A 552 -46.51 30.12 -2.93
CA GLU A 552 -45.38 30.28 -3.85
C GLU A 552 -44.11 29.62 -3.29
N ARG A 553 -43.77 29.89 -2.01
CA ARG A 553 -42.59 29.29 -1.34
C ARG A 553 -42.70 27.78 -1.17
N GLU A 554 -43.88 27.24 -0.89
CA GLU A 554 -44.09 25.78 -0.91
C GLU A 554 -43.86 25.18 -2.30
N GLY A 555 -44.17 25.91 -3.37
CA GLY A 555 -43.83 25.54 -4.74
C GLY A 555 -42.31 25.55 -4.98
N ILE A 556 -41.64 26.64 -4.59
CA ILE A 556 -40.17 26.78 -4.74
C ILE A 556 -39.43 25.70 -3.94
N GLU A 557 -39.84 25.38 -2.70
CA GLU A 557 -39.24 24.30 -1.90
C GLU A 557 -39.38 22.93 -2.60
N LYS A 558 -40.51 22.68 -3.30
CA LYS A 558 -40.72 21.44 -4.07
C LYS A 558 -39.81 21.39 -5.31
N GLU A 559 -39.63 22.50 -6.04
CA GLU A 559 -38.76 22.52 -7.22
C GLU A 559 -37.27 22.44 -6.85
N LEU A 560 -36.82 23.12 -5.79
CA LEU A 560 -35.45 23.00 -5.25
C LEU A 560 -35.08 21.53 -4.97
N LYS A 561 -36.00 20.77 -4.37
CA LYS A 561 -35.82 19.35 -4.01
C LYS A 561 -35.87 18.39 -5.19
N LYS A 562 -36.33 18.82 -6.38
CA LYS A 562 -36.35 18.01 -7.60
C LYS A 562 -35.07 18.08 -8.42
N ILE A 563 -34.25 19.13 -8.24
CA ILE A 563 -33.01 19.30 -9.02
C ILE A 563 -32.05 18.15 -8.74
N ARG A 564 -31.75 17.37 -9.79
CA ARG A 564 -30.72 16.34 -9.80
C ARG A 564 -29.73 16.62 -10.94
N CYS A 565 -28.47 16.30 -10.70
CA CYS A 565 -27.39 16.37 -11.68
C CYS A 565 -26.43 15.23 -11.36
N ASP A 566 -26.06 14.46 -12.38
CA ASP A 566 -24.93 13.54 -12.33
C ASP A 566 -23.71 14.28 -12.89
N MET A 567 -22.58 14.17 -12.19
CA MET A 567 -21.29 14.80 -12.55
C MET A 567 -20.22 13.75 -12.86
N SER A 568 -20.59 12.45 -12.95
CA SER A 568 -19.65 11.34 -13.04
C SER A 568 -18.78 11.44 -14.29
N ASN A 569 -19.38 11.82 -15.41
CA ASN A 569 -18.69 11.97 -16.69
C ASN A 569 -17.74 13.18 -16.72
N GLU A 570 -18.14 14.29 -16.11
CA GLU A 570 -17.39 15.53 -16.02
C GLU A 570 -16.13 15.32 -15.16
N PHE A 571 -16.29 14.73 -13.97
CA PHE A 571 -15.18 14.40 -13.08
C PHE A 571 -14.26 13.32 -13.66
N ALA A 572 -14.79 12.28 -14.31
CA ALA A 572 -13.98 11.27 -15.00
C ALA A 572 -13.14 11.89 -16.14
N LYS A 573 -13.74 12.75 -16.98
CA LYS A 573 -13.01 13.48 -18.03
C LYS A 573 -11.92 14.39 -17.46
N ALA A 574 -12.22 15.12 -16.38
CA ALA A 574 -11.25 15.98 -15.71
C ALA A 574 -10.05 15.18 -15.16
N LEU A 575 -10.30 14.01 -14.55
CA LEU A 575 -9.26 13.10 -14.09
C LEU A 575 -8.39 12.58 -15.25
N THR A 576 -9.01 12.18 -16.37
CA THR A 576 -8.28 11.66 -17.55
C THR A 576 -7.44 12.73 -18.26
N GLN A 577 -7.92 13.99 -18.31
CA GLN A 577 -7.22 15.07 -19.04
C GLN A 577 -6.19 15.80 -18.19
N ASN A 578 -6.47 16.04 -16.91
CA ASN A 578 -5.67 16.89 -16.04
C ASN A 578 -4.91 16.11 -14.94
N GLY A 579 -5.19 14.81 -14.77
CA GLY A 579 -4.63 13.98 -13.70
C GLY A 579 -5.17 14.27 -12.29
N VAL A 580 -5.85 15.40 -12.09
CA VAL A 580 -6.40 15.87 -10.81
C VAL A 580 -7.80 16.45 -11.03
N ILE A 581 -8.73 16.14 -10.13
CA ILE A 581 -10.09 16.67 -10.12
C ILE A 581 -10.11 17.93 -9.24
N ASN A 582 -10.40 19.10 -9.83
CA ASN A 582 -10.72 20.30 -9.06
C ASN A 582 -12.22 20.30 -8.74
N GLU A 583 -12.60 19.47 -7.76
CA GLU A 583 -13.98 19.30 -7.30
C GLU A 583 -14.62 20.64 -6.96
N GLU A 584 -13.97 21.45 -6.13
CA GLU A 584 -14.54 22.71 -5.61
C GLU A 584 -14.99 23.66 -6.72
N LYS A 585 -14.12 23.91 -7.72
CA LYS A 585 -14.45 24.81 -8.82
C LYS A 585 -15.57 24.23 -9.70
N MET A 586 -15.46 22.98 -10.10
CA MET A 586 -16.43 22.33 -10.99
C MET A 586 -17.82 22.21 -10.32
N SER A 587 -17.85 21.83 -9.05
CA SER A 587 -19.07 21.74 -8.25
C SER A 587 -19.73 23.11 -8.07
N SER A 588 -18.97 24.14 -7.69
CA SER A 588 -19.52 25.47 -7.43
C SER A 588 -20.05 26.15 -8.69
N GLU A 589 -19.34 26.07 -9.82
CA GLU A 589 -19.79 26.59 -11.11
C GLU A 589 -21.11 25.90 -11.56
N LYS A 590 -21.19 24.57 -11.46
CA LYS A 590 -22.40 23.83 -11.87
C LYS A 590 -23.58 24.04 -10.92
N ILE A 591 -23.36 24.06 -9.60
CA ILE A 591 -24.41 24.37 -8.62
C ILE A 591 -24.93 25.79 -8.82
N HIS A 592 -24.04 26.76 -9.09
CA HIS A 592 -24.47 28.13 -9.39
C HIS A 592 -25.35 28.19 -10.66
N GLU A 593 -24.98 27.51 -11.75
CA GLU A 593 -25.77 27.42 -12.97
C GLU A 593 -27.18 26.85 -12.70
N LEU A 594 -27.28 25.73 -11.98
CA LEU A 594 -28.54 25.01 -11.73
C LEU A 594 -29.49 25.76 -10.78
N PHE A 595 -28.98 26.38 -9.72
CA PHE A 595 -29.80 26.96 -8.64
C PHE A 595 -30.14 28.44 -8.85
N LYS A 596 -29.42 29.16 -9.72
CA LYS A 596 -29.64 30.59 -10.00
C LYS A 596 -31.12 30.99 -10.24
N PRO A 597 -31.89 30.36 -11.16
CA PRO A 597 -33.26 30.82 -11.44
C PRO A 597 -34.22 30.66 -10.24
N LEU A 598 -33.99 29.68 -9.37
CA LEU A 598 -34.76 29.51 -8.14
C LEU A 598 -34.32 30.53 -7.07
N LYS A 599 -33.00 30.80 -6.93
CA LYS A 599 -32.49 31.86 -6.05
C LYS A 599 -33.04 33.24 -6.42
N ASP A 600 -33.05 33.58 -7.71
CA ASP A 600 -33.66 34.81 -8.23
C ASP A 600 -35.16 34.89 -7.90
N SER A 601 -35.85 33.75 -7.79
CA SER A 601 -37.27 33.67 -7.42
C SER A 601 -37.49 33.82 -5.91
N ILE A 602 -36.61 33.24 -5.09
CA ILE A 602 -36.60 33.44 -3.62
C ILE A 602 -36.39 34.92 -3.28
N ASP A 603 -35.42 35.58 -3.91
CA ASP A 603 -35.14 37.00 -3.68
C ASP A 603 -36.32 37.90 -4.09
N LYS A 604 -37.06 37.55 -5.15
CA LYS A 604 -38.31 38.24 -5.53
C LYS A 604 -39.41 38.01 -4.49
N SER A 605 -39.60 36.77 -4.02
CA SER A 605 -40.59 36.42 -2.99
C SER A 605 -40.31 37.12 -1.66
N ILE A 606 -39.04 37.31 -1.29
CA ILE A 606 -38.64 38.05 -0.09
C ILE A 606 -38.92 39.56 -0.26
N LYS A 607 -38.52 40.18 -1.38
CA LYS A 607 -38.81 41.60 -1.65
C LYS A 607 -40.31 41.90 -1.75
N ARG A 608 -41.10 40.97 -2.29
CA ARG A 608 -42.58 41.04 -2.31
C ARG A 608 -43.13 41.03 -0.88
N GLN A 609 -42.62 40.16 0.00
CA GLN A 609 -43.01 40.16 1.42
C GLN A 609 -42.67 41.49 2.10
N GLU A 610 -41.45 42.03 1.93
CA GLU A 610 -41.06 43.30 2.56
C GLU A 610 -42.02 44.44 2.19
N THR A 611 -42.39 44.52 0.91
CA THR A 611 -43.35 45.50 0.38
C THR A 611 -44.74 45.30 0.97
N VAL A 612 -45.30 44.09 0.90
CA VAL A 612 -46.64 43.78 1.41
C VAL A 612 -46.71 44.01 2.92
N MET A 613 -45.69 43.61 3.69
CA MET A 613 -45.68 43.77 5.14
C MET A 613 -45.61 45.24 5.59
N ALA A 614 -44.87 46.09 4.87
CA ALA A 614 -44.85 47.53 5.13
C ALA A 614 -46.23 48.18 4.87
N GLU A 615 -46.95 47.74 3.84
CA GLU A 615 -48.33 48.19 3.60
C GLU A 615 -49.31 47.65 4.64
N VAL A 616 -49.20 46.38 5.04
CA VAL A 616 -50.01 45.80 6.12
C VAL A 616 -49.81 46.58 7.42
N GLU A 617 -48.58 46.92 7.81
CA GLU A 617 -48.33 47.70 9.02
C GLU A 617 -48.97 49.11 8.95
N ARG A 618 -48.82 49.79 7.79
CA ARG A 618 -49.40 51.12 7.56
C ARG A 618 -50.93 51.11 7.63
N TRP A 619 -51.57 50.16 6.97
CA TRP A 619 -53.04 50.04 6.97
C TRP A 619 -53.57 49.49 8.29
N SER A 620 -52.81 48.65 8.99
CA SER A 620 -53.14 48.16 10.34
C SER A 620 -53.18 49.28 11.38
N LYS A 621 -52.19 50.20 11.36
CA LYS A 621 -52.21 51.41 12.21
C LYS A 621 -53.47 52.25 11.98
N ARG A 622 -53.80 52.53 10.72
CA ARG A 622 -55.04 53.25 10.34
C ARG A 622 -56.31 52.51 10.77
N PHE A 623 -56.34 51.18 10.66
CA PHE A 623 -57.46 50.36 11.12
C PHE A 623 -57.63 50.40 12.65
N LEU A 624 -56.53 50.46 13.41
CA LEU A 624 -56.55 50.65 14.86
C LEU A 624 -57.02 52.07 15.25
N GLU A 625 -56.64 53.09 14.49
CA GLU A 625 -57.15 54.47 14.66
C GLU A 625 -58.66 54.59 14.37
N GLU A 626 -59.16 53.87 13.36
CA GLU A 626 -60.60 53.76 13.06
C GLU A 626 -61.41 53.01 14.15
N ARG A 627 -60.76 52.39 15.15
CA ARG A 627 -61.37 51.45 16.12
C ARG A 627 -61.30 51.92 17.58
N HIS A 628 -62.27 52.74 18.00
CA HIS A 628 -62.46 53.12 19.40
C HIS A 628 -63.11 52.01 20.25
N THR A 629 -62.30 51.19 20.94
CA THR A 629 -62.78 50.16 21.89
C THR A 629 -62.61 50.57 23.35
N ALA A 630 -63.72 50.83 24.05
CA ALA A 630 -63.79 50.68 25.50
C ALA A 630 -64.20 49.22 25.82
N GLY A 631 -63.39 48.49 26.59
CA GLY A 631 -63.69 47.10 27.03
C GLY A 631 -63.24 45.96 26.09
N GLY A 632 -62.51 46.24 25.00
CA GLY A 632 -62.06 45.21 24.04
C GLY A 632 -60.74 44.49 24.36
N ALA A 633 -59.97 44.97 25.34
CA ALA A 633 -58.57 44.56 25.54
C ALA A 633 -58.39 43.10 25.98
N GLU A 634 -59.26 42.58 26.85
CA GLU A 634 -59.17 41.18 27.31
C GLU A 634 -59.48 40.18 26.19
N ARG A 635 -60.50 40.48 25.37
CA ARG A 635 -60.81 39.71 24.15
C ARG A 635 -59.63 39.73 23.19
N GLU A 636 -59.05 40.90 22.93
CA GLU A 636 -57.90 41.03 22.02
C GLU A 636 -56.68 40.25 22.51
N ASN A 637 -56.35 40.34 23.81
CA ASN A 637 -55.24 39.61 24.40
C ASN A 637 -55.45 38.08 24.30
N LEU A 638 -56.66 37.59 24.51
CA LEU A 638 -56.97 36.17 24.33
C LEU A 638 -56.90 35.73 22.86
N LEU A 639 -57.41 36.53 21.92
CA LEU A 639 -57.31 36.22 20.48
C LEU A 639 -55.85 36.21 20.00
N LYS A 640 -55.02 37.16 20.46
CA LYS A 640 -53.56 37.16 20.26
C LYS A 640 -52.89 35.91 20.86
N GLN A 641 -53.28 35.51 22.07
CA GLN A 641 -52.77 34.31 22.72
C GLN A 641 -53.14 33.05 21.92
N LEU A 642 -54.40 32.90 21.49
CA LEU A 642 -54.85 31.77 20.67
C LEU A 642 -54.14 31.73 19.31
N ALA A 643 -53.94 32.88 18.66
CA ALA A 643 -53.18 32.95 17.40
C ALA A 643 -51.73 32.47 17.60
N THR A 644 -51.05 32.99 18.63
CA THR A 644 -49.67 32.61 18.98
C THR A 644 -49.55 31.13 19.36
N SER A 645 -50.51 30.61 20.14
CA SER A 645 -50.53 29.20 20.55
C SER A 645 -50.82 28.25 19.38
N TYR A 646 -51.56 28.66 18.36
CA TYR A 646 -51.69 27.89 17.12
C TYR A 646 -50.37 27.84 16.34
N ASP A 647 -49.69 28.98 16.20
CA ASP A 647 -48.43 29.03 15.46
C ASP A 647 -47.36 28.19 16.20
N ALA A 648 -47.32 28.27 17.53
CA ALA A 648 -46.51 27.39 18.39
C ALA A 648 -46.91 25.91 18.27
N PHE A 649 -48.20 25.57 18.19
CA PHE A 649 -48.66 24.19 17.98
C PHE A 649 -48.13 23.60 16.67
N ILE A 650 -48.20 24.34 15.56
CA ILE A 650 -47.70 23.85 14.26
C ILE A 650 -46.20 23.58 14.32
N GLU A 651 -45.43 24.48 14.93
CA GLU A 651 -43.98 24.31 15.09
C GLU A 651 -43.63 23.14 16.02
N ILE A 652 -44.24 23.06 17.21
CA ILE A 652 -44.04 21.95 18.15
C ILE A 652 -44.44 20.62 17.50
N HIS A 653 -45.57 20.57 16.79
CA HIS A 653 -46.02 19.36 16.10
C HIS A 653 -45.00 18.90 15.03
N SER A 654 -44.44 19.84 14.26
CA SER A 654 -43.36 19.55 13.31
C SER A 654 -42.13 19.00 14.03
N ASN A 655 -41.63 19.71 15.04
CA ASN A 655 -40.40 19.36 15.76
C ASN A 655 -40.54 18.01 16.49
N LEU A 656 -41.71 17.70 17.07
CA LEU A 656 -41.99 16.40 17.68
C LEU A 656 -42.00 15.27 16.64
N ASN A 657 -42.61 15.47 15.47
CA ASN A 657 -42.59 14.46 14.42
C ASN A 657 -41.17 14.22 13.86
N GLU A 658 -40.36 15.28 13.76
CA GLU A 658 -38.95 15.21 13.36
C GLU A 658 -38.09 14.49 14.42
N GLY A 659 -38.22 14.83 15.70
CA GLY A 659 -37.54 14.14 16.81
C GLY A 659 -37.93 12.66 16.93
N MET A 660 -39.22 12.35 16.74
CA MET A 660 -39.73 10.97 16.71
C MET A 660 -39.13 10.17 15.54
N LYS A 661 -38.98 10.77 14.35
CA LYS A 661 -38.28 10.14 13.23
C LYS A 661 -36.79 9.96 13.54
N PHE A 662 -36.12 11.02 13.98
CA PHE A 662 -34.70 11.04 14.32
C PHE A 662 -34.31 9.91 15.28
N TYR A 663 -35.04 9.72 16.39
CA TYR A 663 -34.68 8.66 17.34
C TYR A 663 -34.92 7.25 16.79
N ASN A 664 -35.90 7.05 15.92
CA ASN A 664 -36.14 5.74 15.29
C ASN A 664 -35.09 5.42 14.22
N ASP A 665 -34.71 6.40 13.39
CA ASP A 665 -33.59 6.27 12.44
C ASP A 665 -32.27 6.01 13.19
N LEU A 666 -32.05 6.71 14.31
CA LEU A 666 -30.89 6.50 15.18
C LEU A 666 -30.87 5.09 15.79
N THR A 667 -32.01 4.53 16.21
CA THR A 667 -32.10 3.14 16.70
C THR A 667 -31.54 2.15 15.67
N ALA A 668 -31.89 2.30 14.38
CA ALA A 668 -31.39 1.41 13.34
C ALA A 668 -29.86 1.50 13.16
N ASN A 669 -29.29 2.71 13.29
CA ASN A 669 -27.84 2.91 13.24
C ASN A 669 -27.12 2.34 14.47
N LEU A 670 -27.70 2.49 15.66
CA LEU A 670 -27.14 1.95 16.90
C LEU A 670 -27.16 0.41 16.93
N ILE A 671 -28.21 -0.22 16.41
CA ILE A 671 -28.27 -1.69 16.26
C ILE A 671 -27.18 -2.19 15.30
N ARG A 672 -26.91 -1.47 14.19
CA ARG A 672 -25.79 -1.81 13.29
C ARG A 672 -24.43 -1.70 13.97
N LEU A 673 -24.21 -0.67 14.79
CA LEU A 673 -22.98 -0.54 15.58
C LEU A 673 -22.85 -1.68 16.60
N GLN A 674 -23.94 -2.02 17.30
CA GLN A 674 -23.98 -3.12 18.26
C GLN A 674 -23.64 -4.46 17.60
N GLN A 675 -24.19 -4.75 16.42
CA GLN A 675 -23.87 -5.95 15.65
C GLN A 675 -22.37 -5.98 15.28
N LYS A 676 -21.84 -4.89 14.73
CA LYS A 676 -20.42 -4.76 14.33
C LYS A 676 -19.46 -4.97 15.52
N VAL A 677 -19.85 -4.53 16.71
CA VAL A 677 -19.13 -4.77 17.98
C VAL A 677 -19.24 -6.23 18.43
N SER A 678 -20.44 -6.82 18.33
CA SER A 678 -20.68 -8.23 18.66
C SER A 678 -19.85 -9.16 17.77
N ASP A 679 -19.85 -8.92 16.45
CA ASP A 679 -19.09 -9.69 15.46
C ASP A 679 -17.57 -9.61 15.71
N PHE A 680 -17.08 -8.40 16.04
CA PHE A 680 -15.68 -8.21 16.47
C PHE A 680 -15.36 -9.05 17.71
N CYS A 681 -16.19 -8.97 18.77
CA CYS A 681 -15.95 -9.69 20.01
C CYS A 681 -16.07 -11.21 19.82
N PHE A 682 -16.95 -11.68 18.93
CA PHE A 682 -17.06 -13.09 18.55
C PHE A 682 -15.80 -13.59 17.83
N ALA A 683 -15.30 -12.85 16.83
CA ALA A 683 -14.05 -13.20 16.16
C ALA A 683 -12.86 -13.23 17.14
N ARG A 684 -12.80 -12.26 18.06
CA ARG A 684 -11.82 -12.22 19.16
C ARG A 684 -11.96 -13.39 20.13
N GLN A 685 -13.18 -13.88 20.39
CA GLN A 685 -13.41 -15.07 21.19
C GLN A 685 -12.89 -16.34 20.47
N THR A 686 -13.10 -16.46 19.15
CA THR A 686 -12.52 -17.58 18.37
C THR A 686 -10.99 -17.55 18.37
N GLU A 687 -10.37 -16.40 18.11
CA GLU A 687 -8.91 -16.21 18.23
C GLU A 687 -8.39 -16.61 19.62
N LYS A 688 -9.13 -16.23 20.68
CA LYS A 688 -8.80 -16.53 22.07
C LYS A 688 -8.77 -18.04 22.32
N GLU A 689 -9.79 -18.76 21.84
CA GLU A 689 -9.90 -20.21 22.02
C GLU A 689 -8.81 -20.97 21.25
N ASP A 690 -8.46 -20.57 20.04
CA ASP A 690 -7.40 -21.21 19.27
C ASP A 690 -6.00 -20.92 19.83
N LEU A 691 -5.74 -19.69 20.28
CA LEU A 691 -4.49 -19.37 20.96
C LEU A 691 -4.38 -20.09 22.32
N MET A 692 -5.49 -20.24 23.06
CA MET A 692 -5.53 -21.05 24.28
C MET A 692 -5.20 -22.52 24.02
N LYS A 693 -5.75 -23.13 22.96
CA LYS A 693 -5.39 -24.50 22.54
C LYS A 693 -3.89 -24.62 22.25
N GLN A 694 -3.31 -23.67 21.50
CA GLN A 694 -1.87 -23.65 21.19
C GLN A 694 -1.00 -23.48 22.44
N VAL A 695 -1.35 -22.55 23.33
CA VAL A 695 -0.62 -22.34 24.60
C VAL A 695 -0.69 -23.59 25.48
N GLN A 696 -1.85 -24.24 25.56
CA GLN A 696 -2.02 -25.46 26.36
C GLN A 696 -1.30 -26.67 25.75
N GLN A 697 -1.31 -26.83 24.41
CA GLN A 697 -0.49 -27.82 23.71
C GLN A 697 1.00 -27.59 23.95
N ASN A 698 1.49 -26.35 23.84
CA ASN A 698 2.89 -26.01 24.10
C ASN A 698 3.30 -26.22 25.57
N ILE A 699 2.37 -26.09 26.53
CA ILE A 699 2.62 -26.43 27.94
C ILE A 699 2.72 -27.95 28.13
N VAL A 700 1.85 -28.73 27.47
CA VAL A 700 1.85 -30.21 27.55
C VAL A 700 3.07 -30.81 26.82
N SER A 701 3.49 -30.25 25.70
CA SER A 701 4.64 -30.73 24.92
C SER A 701 6.00 -30.20 25.39
N GLY A 702 6.05 -29.12 26.18
CA GLY A 702 7.29 -28.48 26.65
C GLY A 702 7.94 -29.11 27.89
N GLY A 703 7.45 -30.25 28.38
CA GLY A 703 7.81 -30.83 29.68
C GLY A 703 9.10 -31.67 29.74
N THR A 704 10.27 -31.16 29.32
CA THR A 704 11.57 -31.82 29.61
C THR A 704 12.70 -30.83 29.97
N GLY A 705 13.22 -30.93 31.21
CA GLY A 705 14.41 -30.21 31.74
C GLY A 705 14.12 -28.83 32.36
N THR A 706 14.74 -28.39 33.48
CA THR A 706 15.66 -29.06 34.43
C THR A 706 15.58 -28.43 35.85
N ALA A 707 15.55 -29.30 36.87
CA ALA A 707 15.81 -29.16 38.32
C ALA A 707 15.86 -27.79 39.08
N ALA A 708 15.04 -27.70 40.13
CA ALA A 708 15.36 -27.12 41.47
C ALA A 708 14.48 -27.79 42.57
N VAL A 709 14.86 -27.71 43.86
CA VAL A 709 14.55 -28.74 44.89
C VAL A 709 13.69 -28.25 46.09
N THR A 710 13.07 -29.21 46.82
CA THR A 710 12.28 -29.16 48.08
C THR A 710 10.75 -28.91 47.93
N SER A 711 9.82 -29.57 48.65
CA SER A 711 9.90 -30.63 49.69
C SER A 711 8.69 -31.59 49.73
N THR A 712 8.97 -32.91 49.74
CA THR A 712 8.23 -34.05 50.35
C THR A 712 6.72 -33.99 50.68
N LYS A 713 5.93 -34.94 50.13
CA LYS A 713 5.21 -36.00 50.89
C LYS A 713 4.58 -37.05 49.95
N SER A 714 4.61 -38.32 50.33
CA SER A 714 4.14 -39.47 49.54
C SER A 714 3.35 -40.50 50.40
N PRO A 715 2.22 -41.04 49.92
CA PRO A 715 1.57 -42.24 50.46
C PRO A 715 2.02 -43.55 49.73
N PRO A 716 1.67 -44.76 50.25
CA PRO A 716 2.49 -45.98 50.10
C PRO A 716 2.06 -47.00 49.01
N PRO A 717 2.84 -48.09 48.76
CA PRO A 717 2.65 -48.98 47.61
C PRO A 717 1.94 -50.34 47.86
N ARG A 718 1.08 -50.71 46.88
CA ARG A 718 0.82 -52.02 46.23
C ARG A 718 0.55 -53.33 47.02
N PRO A 719 -0.37 -54.17 46.50
CA PRO A 719 -0.02 -55.59 46.25
C PRO A 719 -0.45 -56.16 44.86
N PRO A 720 0.03 -57.36 44.45
CA PRO A 720 -0.23 -57.99 43.12
C PRO A 720 -1.43 -58.97 43.10
N PRO A 721 -1.79 -59.58 41.93
CA PRO A 721 -3.07 -60.29 41.73
C PRO A 721 -3.00 -61.82 41.91
N PRO A 722 -4.16 -62.51 42.04
CA PRO A 722 -4.31 -63.95 41.82
C PRO A 722 -4.94 -64.32 40.45
N ASN A 723 -4.52 -65.45 39.89
CA ASN A 723 -5.07 -66.07 38.66
C ASN A 723 -6.20 -67.07 38.96
N THR A 724 -7.19 -67.20 38.07
CA THR A 724 -8.01 -68.43 37.89
C THR A 724 -8.47 -68.61 36.44
N VAL A 725 -8.79 -69.87 36.09
CA VAL A 725 -9.16 -70.39 34.75
C VAL A 725 -10.48 -71.19 34.89
N ALA A 726 -11.32 -71.47 33.88
CA ALA A 726 -11.19 -71.35 32.41
C ALA A 726 -12.60 -71.20 31.73
N ALA A 727 -12.75 -71.78 30.53
CA ALA A 727 -14.00 -72.23 29.89
C ALA A 727 -14.88 -71.23 29.09
N GLN A 728 -14.42 -70.93 27.86
CA GLN A 728 -15.08 -71.07 26.54
C GLN A 728 -16.51 -70.52 26.24
N PRO A 729 -16.85 -70.27 24.93
CA PRO A 729 -17.56 -69.05 24.56
C PRO A 729 -19.01 -69.20 24.04
N ALA A 730 -19.76 -68.10 24.10
CA ALA A 730 -20.92 -67.81 23.25
C ALA A 730 -20.98 -66.30 22.91
N SER A 731 -21.75 -65.94 21.88
CA SER A 731 -21.66 -64.68 21.13
C SER A 731 -22.61 -63.54 21.58
N VAL A 732 -22.42 -62.37 20.93
CA VAL A 732 -23.35 -61.24 20.69
C VAL A 732 -22.95 -59.88 21.31
N GLN A 733 -23.30 -58.81 20.59
CA GLN A 733 -22.76 -57.46 20.62
C GLN A 733 -23.23 -56.58 21.80
N GLN A 734 -22.47 -55.50 22.06
CA GLN A 734 -22.67 -54.59 23.18
C GLN A 734 -23.64 -53.43 22.87
N THR A 735 -24.49 -53.11 23.85
CA THR A 735 -25.22 -51.84 23.94
C THR A 735 -24.78 -51.05 25.18
N THR A 736 -24.75 -49.72 25.05
CA THR A 736 -24.38 -48.76 26.10
C THR A 736 -25.58 -48.44 27.00
N TYR A 737 -25.36 -48.16 28.30
CA TYR A 737 -26.41 -47.68 29.21
C TYR A 737 -26.01 -46.40 29.98
N GLN A 738 -27.04 -45.63 30.33
CA GLN A 738 -27.02 -44.32 30.97
C GLN A 738 -27.18 -44.40 32.50
N TYR A 739 -27.09 -43.26 33.18
CA TYR A 739 -27.87 -42.97 34.39
C TYR A 739 -28.64 -41.65 34.25
N SER A 740 -29.65 -41.46 35.10
CA SER A 740 -30.91 -40.78 34.74
C SER A 740 -31.34 -39.65 35.68
N ALA A 741 -32.40 -38.91 35.28
CA ALA A 741 -33.10 -37.90 36.07
C ALA A 741 -34.62 -38.22 36.19
N PRO A 742 -35.38 -37.64 37.15
CA PRO A 742 -36.71 -38.15 37.55
C PRO A 742 -37.91 -37.76 36.66
N GLN A 743 -38.99 -38.55 36.79
CA GLN A 743 -40.30 -38.51 36.09
C GLN A 743 -41.31 -37.56 36.82
N ILE A 744 -42.62 -37.36 36.49
CA ILE A 744 -43.76 -38.11 35.89
C ILE A 744 -44.89 -37.07 35.55
N PRO A 745 -46.11 -37.35 34.97
CA PRO A 745 -46.62 -38.46 34.14
C PRO A 745 -47.29 -38.00 32.79
N SER A 746 -47.73 -38.97 31.98
CA SER A 746 -48.24 -38.85 30.61
C SER A 746 -49.77 -39.02 30.46
N GLN A 747 -50.35 -38.61 29.31
CA GLN A 747 -51.35 -39.44 28.59
C GLN A 747 -51.46 -39.15 27.06
N ASN A 748 -51.23 -40.23 26.30
CA ASN A 748 -51.72 -40.70 24.99
C ASN A 748 -52.08 -39.77 23.80
N PHE A 749 -51.43 -40.09 22.68
CA PHE A 749 -51.85 -39.88 21.29
C PHE A 749 -52.88 -40.92 20.80
N VAL A 750 -53.74 -40.53 19.85
CA VAL A 750 -53.95 -41.28 18.58
C VAL A 750 -54.37 -40.31 17.45
N PRO A 751 -54.04 -40.56 16.17
CA PRO A 751 -54.09 -39.54 15.08
C PRO A 751 -55.20 -39.76 14.04
N LEU A 752 -55.52 -38.75 13.20
CA LEU A 752 -55.97 -38.96 11.81
C LEU A 752 -55.86 -37.75 10.86
N GLN A 753 -55.10 -37.94 9.78
CA GLN A 753 -55.31 -37.61 8.35
C GLN A 753 -56.26 -36.47 7.87
N ASN A 754 -55.69 -35.52 7.11
CA ASN A 754 -56.20 -34.72 5.96
C ASN A 754 -57.70 -34.32 5.83
N GLN A 755 -57.98 -33.00 5.82
CA GLN A 755 -58.66 -32.29 4.71
C GLN A 755 -58.65 -30.74 4.85
N GLY A 756 -58.24 -30.03 3.77
CA GLY A 756 -58.88 -28.81 3.22
C GLY A 756 -58.89 -27.43 3.92
N GLN A 757 -57.93 -26.56 3.55
CA GLN A 757 -58.07 -25.09 3.26
C GLN A 757 -58.54 -24.11 4.39
N PRO A 758 -58.39 -22.76 4.26
CA PRO A 758 -57.78 -21.97 3.18
C PRO A 758 -56.59 -21.07 3.61
N MET A 759 -55.94 -20.43 2.62
CA MET A 759 -54.89 -19.42 2.82
C MET A 759 -55.43 -18.04 3.24
N LEU A 760 -54.61 -17.28 3.97
CA LEU A 760 -54.64 -15.81 3.97
C LEU A 760 -53.37 -15.26 3.29
N GLN A 761 -53.54 -14.59 2.16
CA GLN A 761 -52.47 -13.87 1.47
C GLN A 761 -52.08 -12.62 2.26
N TYR A 762 -50.80 -12.45 2.57
CA TYR A 762 -50.24 -11.12 2.79
C TYR A 762 -49.74 -10.56 1.46
N GLN A 763 -50.49 -9.59 0.95
CA GLN A 763 -50.24 -8.92 -0.33
C GLN A 763 -49.14 -7.87 -0.12
N GLN A 764 -47.94 -8.08 -0.67
CA GLN A 764 -46.90 -7.05 -0.70
C GLN A 764 -47.37 -5.89 -1.60
N GLN A 765 -47.80 -4.79 -1.00
CA GLN A 765 -47.87 -3.52 -1.70
C GLN A 765 -46.46 -2.90 -1.75
N GLN A 766 -45.89 -2.85 -2.95
CA GLN A 766 -44.75 -1.98 -3.22
C GLN A 766 -45.22 -0.52 -3.12
N GLN A 767 -44.62 0.27 -2.25
CA GLN A 767 -44.69 1.73 -2.31
C GLN A 767 -43.30 2.29 -2.66
N PRO A 768 -43.20 3.32 -3.52
CA PRO A 768 -41.92 3.87 -3.94
C PRO A 768 -41.27 4.68 -2.81
N ASN A 769 -40.09 4.22 -2.35
CA ASN A 769 -39.31 4.91 -1.34
C ASN A 769 -38.86 6.30 -1.82
N GLN A 770 -39.39 7.37 -1.22
CA GLN A 770 -38.93 8.74 -1.48
C GLN A 770 -37.83 9.13 -0.50
N TYR A 771 -36.63 9.31 -1.04
CA TYR A 771 -35.45 9.80 -0.34
C TYR A 771 -35.66 11.25 0.16
N THR A 772 -35.36 11.55 1.42
CA THR A 772 -35.23 12.92 1.94
C THR A 772 -34.03 13.07 2.88
N PRO A 773 -33.32 14.23 2.88
CA PRO A 773 -31.95 14.31 3.38
C PRO A 773 -31.86 14.77 4.84
N TYR A 774 -30.70 14.48 5.47
CA TYR A 774 -30.34 14.99 6.80
C TYR A 774 -29.82 16.43 6.75
N ALA A 775 -30.07 17.20 7.82
CA ALA A 775 -29.49 18.52 8.02
C ALA A 775 -28.12 18.43 8.74
N PRO A 776 -27.12 19.24 8.36
CA PRO A 776 -25.84 19.30 9.07
C PRO A 776 -25.89 20.28 10.26
N TYR A 777 -25.34 19.86 11.41
CA TYR A 777 -24.97 20.77 12.50
C TYR A 777 -23.48 21.15 12.38
N PRO A 778 -23.07 22.39 12.68
CA PRO A 778 -21.72 22.87 12.44
C PRO A 778 -20.75 22.47 13.57
N PHE A 779 -19.62 21.88 13.21
CA PHE A 779 -18.43 21.84 14.07
C PHE A 779 -17.15 21.93 13.25
N GLY A 780 -16.45 23.06 13.36
CA GLY A 780 -15.09 23.25 12.90
C GLY A 780 -14.26 23.82 14.05
N VAL A 781 -13.34 23.03 14.59
CA VAL A 781 -12.30 23.51 15.52
C VAL A 781 -10.99 23.57 14.72
N PRO A 782 -10.35 24.73 14.55
CA PRO A 782 -9.17 24.85 13.71
C PRO A 782 -7.91 24.32 14.43
N PRO A 783 -7.03 23.56 13.75
CA PRO A 783 -5.72 23.22 14.29
C PRO A 783 -4.77 24.43 14.17
N SER A 784 -4.20 24.87 15.29
CA SER A 784 -3.28 26.00 15.33
C SER A 784 -1.82 25.58 15.14
N SER A 785 -1.15 26.04 14.07
CA SER A 785 0.30 26.26 14.07
C SER A 785 0.75 27.21 12.94
N GLN A 786 1.87 27.91 13.19
CA GLN A 786 2.61 28.85 12.32
C GLN A 786 2.09 30.32 12.24
N PRO A 787 2.99 31.31 12.01
CA PRO A 787 2.94 32.59 12.73
C PRO A 787 2.53 33.80 11.88
N SER A 788 2.10 34.89 12.54
CA SER A 788 1.84 36.20 11.92
C SER A 788 2.91 37.25 12.29
N PRO A 789 3.30 38.14 11.35
CA PRO A 789 4.17 39.29 11.62
C PRO A 789 3.40 40.51 12.18
N TYR A 790 4.13 41.39 12.88
CA TYR A 790 3.63 42.60 13.54
C TYR A 790 3.35 43.78 12.59
N THR A 791 2.30 44.56 12.88
CA THR A 791 2.31 46.05 12.84
C THR A 791 1.21 46.62 13.76
N PRO A 792 1.45 47.70 14.57
CA PRO A 792 0.49 48.17 15.57
C PRO A 792 -0.14 49.55 15.25
N TYR A 793 -1.31 49.82 15.85
CA TYR A 793 -1.80 51.18 16.15
C TYR A 793 -2.38 51.23 17.59
N PRO A 794 -2.38 52.40 18.28
CA PRO A 794 -2.46 52.45 19.74
C PRO A 794 -3.85 52.83 20.28
N MET A 795 -4.10 52.49 21.56
CA MET A 795 -5.16 53.07 22.39
C MET A 795 -4.60 53.54 23.73
N GLN A 796 -5.16 54.63 24.26
CA GLN A 796 -4.61 55.39 25.40
C GLN A 796 -5.08 54.87 26.76
N TYR A 797 -4.27 55.12 27.80
CA TYR A 797 -4.68 55.14 29.21
C TYR A 797 -3.87 56.17 30.01
N PRO A 798 -4.49 56.98 30.88
CA PRO A 798 -3.86 57.59 32.05
C PRO A 798 -4.09 56.72 33.31
N GLY A 799 -3.23 56.64 34.32
CA GLY A 799 -1.88 57.20 34.49
C GLY A 799 -1.63 57.68 35.93
N THR A 800 -0.94 56.89 36.77
CA THR A 800 -0.41 57.32 38.10
C THR A 800 0.86 56.56 38.51
N TYR A 801 1.84 57.29 39.05
CA TYR A 801 3.21 56.93 39.47
C TYR A 801 3.30 56.60 41.00
N PRO A 802 4.48 56.43 41.67
CA PRO A 802 5.86 56.06 41.23
C PRO A 802 6.58 54.99 42.09
N GLY A 803 7.74 54.47 41.61
CA GLY A 803 8.91 54.30 42.49
C GLY A 803 9.77 53.02 42.37
N ALA A 804 10.95 53.13 41.72
CA ALA A 804 12.26 52.53 42.03
C ALA A 804 13.02 51.88 40.83
N TYR A 805 14.21 52.44 40.57
CA TYR A 805 15.31 52.00 39.68
C TYR A 805 16.62 52.62 40.26
N PRO A 806 17.86 52.31 39.81
CA PRO A 806 18.30 51.32 38.79
C PRO A 806 19.46 50.40 39.25
N GLN A 807 19.81 49.40 38.43
CA GLN A 807 21.20 49.21 37.94
C GLN A 807 21.27 48.31 36.71
N GLN A 808 22.26 48.57 35.85
CA GLN A 808 22.56 47.80 34.64
C GLN A 808 23.78 46.89 34.88
N GLN A 809 23.82 45.69 34.30
CA GLN A 809 25.07 45.17 33.75
C GLN A 809 24.86 44.16 32.60
N TYR A 810 25.87 44.08 31.74
CA TYR A 810 25.87 43.34 30.46
C TYR A 810 26.02 41.82 30.62
N GLY A 811 25.26 41.08 29.82
CA GLY A 811 25.73 39.95 28.99
C GLY A 811 26.13 38.62 29.63
N ALA A 812 25.37 37.56 29.33
CA ALA A 812 25.87 36.22 28.99
C ALA A 812 24.73 35.31 28.50
N TYR A 813 24.98 34.49 27.47
CA TYR A 813 24.12 33.35 27.12
C TYR A 813 24.44 32.14 28.02
N PRO A 814 23.45 31.48 28.64
CA PRO A 814 23.59 30.15 29.21
C PRO A 814 23.15 29.03 28.22
N PRO A 815 23.55 27.76 28.45
CA PRO A 815 23.74 26.80 27.35
C PRO A 815 22.67 25.69 27.23
N GLN A 816 22.73 24.97 26.10
CA GLN A 816 21.96 23.75 25.82
C GLN A 816 22.40 22.55 26.68
N PRO A 817 21.53 21.54 26.94
CA PRO A 817 21.82 20.48 27.92
C PRO A 817 22.80 19.41 27.42
N PHE A 818 23.64 18.93 28.32
CA PHE A 818 24.53 17.79 28.11
C PHE A 818 23.84 16.47 28.51
N VAL A 819 23.98 15.42 27.71
CA VAL A 819 23.68 14.04 28.15
C VAL A 819 24.94 13.45 28.77
N ALA A 820 24.84 12.98 30.02
CA ALA A 820 25.98 12.45 30.75
C ALA A 820 26.32 11.02 30.30
N GLN A 821 27.59 10.79 29.96
CA GLN A 821 28.22 9.47 30.03
C GLN A 821 28.76 9.28 31.45
N GLN A 822 28.46 8.15 32.09
CA GLN A 822 29.09 7.75 33.34
C GLN A 822 29.91 6.47 33.13
N GLN A 823 31.14 6.49 33.63
CA GLN A 823 32.11 5.40 33.50
C GLN A 823 31.73 4.21 34.38
N GLN A 824 32.07 3.00 33.94
CA GLN A 824 32.38 1.89 34.84
C GLN A 824 33.86 1.51 34.73
N ASN A 825 34.45 1.19 35.88
CA ASN A 825 35.88 0.94 36.04
C ASN A 825 36.32 -0.39 35.40
N ALA A 826 37.51 -0.41 34.82
CA ALA A 826 38.24 -1.62 34.53
C ALA A 826 39.30 -1.88 35.61
N GLY A 827 39.26 -3.06 36.23
CA GLY A 827 40.29 -3.58 37.14
C GLY A 827 40.69 -4.99 36.67
N ASN A 828 41.99 -5.26 36.61
CA ASN A 828 42.59 -6.41 35.90
C ASN A 828 42.13 -7.80 36.37
N SER A 829 41.96 -8.73 35.41
CA SER A 829 42.54 -10.08 35.49
C SER A 829 42.60 -10.80 34.12
N ALA A 830 43.50 -11.78 34.05
CA ALA A 830 43.95 -12.60 32.91
C ALA A 830 42.97 -12.88 31.73
N GLY A 831 43.48 -12.81 30.50
CA GLY A 831 42.75 -13.17 29.29
C GLY A 831 43.02 -14.59 28.78
N THR A 832 41.97 -15.23 28.27
CA THR A 832 42.01 -16.40 27.37
C THR A 832 41.17 -16.09 26.13
N ASN A 833 41.73 -16.34 24.94
CA ASN A 833 41.16 -15.85 23.68
C ASN A 833 40.40 -16.97 22.94
N PRO A 834 39.08 -16.86 22.70
CA PRO A 834 38.27 -17.92 22.10
C PRO A 834 38.30 -17.87 20.57
N PHE A 835 39.41 -18.34 19.98
CA PHE A 835 39.50 -18.60 18.53
C PHE A 835 40.07 -20.01 18.27
N ASN A 836 39.33 -21.04 18.69
CA ASN A 836 39.66 -22.42 18.32
C ASN A 836 38.43 -23.35 18.37
N GLN A 837 37.54 -23.23 17.38
CA GLN A 837 36.59 -24.31 17.01
C GLN A 837 35.89 -23.97 15.68
N GLN A 838 36.37 -24.55 14.57
CA GLN A 838 35.60 -25.14 13.46
C GLN A 838 36.51 -25.44 12.25
N CYS A 839 37.40 -26.43 12.40
CA CYS A 839 37.99 -27.16 11.28
C CYS A 839 37.50 -28.62 11.32
N LEU A 840 36.19 -28.81 11.09
CA LEU A 840 35.56 -30.11 10.89
C LEU A 840 34.48 -30.00 9.82
N LEU A 841 34.90 -30.00 8.56
CA LEU A 841 34.07 -30.48 7.45
C LEU A 841 34.88 -31.50 6.66
N ARG A 842 34.74 -32.77 7.09
CA ARG A 842 35.23 -33.95 6.40
C ARG A 842 34.02 -34.70 5.86
N GLU A 843 33.41 -34.17 4.80
CA GLU A 843 32.31 -34.84 4.10
C GLU A 843 32.71 -35.20 2.67
N SER A 844 33.16 -36.44 2.54
CA SER A 844 32.75 -37.40 1.53
C SER A 844 32.27 -36.87 0.16
N PHE A 845 33.21 -36.71 -0.77
CA PHE A 845 32.94 -37.02 -2.18
C PHE A 845 33.89 -38.12 -2.66
N CYS A 846 33.49 -39.38 -2.43
CA CYS A 846 34.02 -40.53 -3.14
C CYS A 846 33.09 -40.85 -4.32
N GLN A 847 33.30 -40.19 -5.46
CA GLN A 847 32.93 -40.75 -6.76
C GLN A 847 34.11 -40.56 -7.70
N GLN A 848 34.43 -41.63 -8.44
CA GLN A 848 35.68 -41.80 -9.16
C GLN A 848 35.73 -40.91 -10.40
N LEU A 849 36.79 -40.11 -10.54
CA LEU A 849 37.39 -39.79 -11.82
C LEU A 849 38.91 -39.77 -11.64
N VAL A 850 39.61 -40.60 -12.43
CA VAL A 850 41.06 -40.77 -12.38
C VAL A 850 41.73 -39.82 -13.39
N PHE A 851 42.88 -39.29 -13.00
CA PHE A 851 43.66 -38.23 -13.66
C PHE A 851 43.95 -38.40 -15.16
N CYS A 852 44.11 -37.25 -15.84
CA CYS A 852 45.41 -36.86 -16.43
C CYS A 852 45.48 -35.35 -16.71
N GLY A 853 46.62 -34.68 -16.47
CA GLY A 853 46.98 -33.45 -17.21
C GLY A 853 47.13 -32.10 -16.47
N ILE A 854 48.25 -31.90 -15.78
CA ILE A 854 48.97 -30.60 -15.63
C ILE A 854 48.27 -29.43 -14.91
N VAL A 855 48.65 -29.21 -13.64
CA VAL A 855 48.26 -28.03 -12.82
C VAL A 855 49.43 -27.05 -12.66
N PRO A 856 49.26 -25.74 -12.94
CA PRO A 856 50.10 -24.66 -12.40
C PRO A 856 49.62 -24.23 -10.99
N CYS A 857 50.45 -24.46 -9.97
CA CYS A 857 50.29 -23.89 -8.63
C CYS A 857 51.16 -22.64 -8.50
N LEU A 858 50.51 -21.48 -8.31
CA LEU A 858 51.19 -20.22 -8.00
C LEU A 858 51.26 -20.05 -6.47
N LEU A 859 52.47 -20.08 -5.91
CA LEU A 859 52.70 -19.78 -4.50
C LEU A 859 53.28 -18.36 -4.33
N LEU A 860 52.69 -17.63 -3.39
CA LEU A 860 53.04 -16.26 -3.04
C LEU A 860 53.37 -16.18 -1.55
N ILE A 861 54.63 -15.87 -1.24
CA ILE A 861 55.16 -15.81 0.13
C ILE A 861 55.45 -14.35 0.49
N TYR A 862 54.93 -13.91 1.64
CA TYR A 862 55.10 -12.54 2.16
C TYR A 862 55.11 -12.52 3.69
N PRO A 863 55.77 -11.58 4.36
CA PRO A 863 55.76 -11.52 5.82
C PRO A 863 54.37 -11.14 6.37
N ALA A 864 53.93 -11.90 7.38
CA ALA A 864 52.67 -11.70 8.07
C ALA A 864 52.69 -10.36 8.83
N THR A 865 51.86 -9.42 8.39
CA THR A 865 51.63 -8.15 9.08
C THR A 865 50.13 -7.97 9.32
N ALA A 866 49.78 -7.54 10.54
CA ALA A 866 48.46 -7.76 11.10
C ALA A 866 47.32 -7.05 10.36
N ILE A 867 46.30 -7.82 9.95
CA ILE A 867 44.94 -7.31 9.76
C ILE A 867 44.25 -7.36 11.14
N ASN A 868 44.66 -6.48 12.04
CA ASN A 868 43.94 -6.20 13.28
C ASN A 868 44.27 -4.79 13.77
N SER A 869 43.25 -4.08 14.22
CA SER A 869 43.37 -2.69 14.68
C SER A 869 44.12 -2.59 16.01
N GLY A 870 45.15 -1.73 16.08
CA GLY A 870 45.52 -1.07 17.33
C GLY A 870 46.85 -1.43 18.01
N SER A 871 47.79 -2.12 17.35
CA SER A 871 49.13 -2.40 17.92
C SER A 871 50.29 -1.94 17.03
N VAL A 872 51.42 -1.60 17.66
CA VAL A 872 52.61 -0.99 17.04
C VAL A 872 53.34 -2.03 16.16
N PRO A 873 53.76 -1.69 14.93
CA PRO A 873 54.47 -2.62 14.06
C PRO A 873 55.88 -2.94 14.60
N GLN A 874 56.19 -4.23 14.75
CA GLN A 874 57.56 -4.70 14.96
C GLN A 874 58.39 -4.63 13.65
N PRO A 875 59.73 -4.59 13.72
CA PRO A 875 60.56 -4.37 12.53
C PRO A 875 60.67 -5.62 11.64
N ASN A 876 60.48 -5.40 10.34
CA ASN A 876 61.04 -6.14 9.19
C ASN A 876 61.56 -7.58 9.43
N HIS A 877 60.85 -8.56 8.88
CA HIS A 877 61.46 -9.85 8.55
C HIS A 877 62.54 -9.66 7.48
N ASP A 878 63.73 -10.20 7.73
CA ASP A 878 64.88 -10.10 6.84
C ASP A 878 64.62 -10.84 5.51
N PHE A 879 65.05 -10.26 4.38
CA PHE A 879 65.04 -10.91 3.07
C PHE A 879 65.72 -12.29 3.10
N THR A 880 66.69 -12.46 3.99
CA THR A 880 67.38 -13.72 4.29
C THR A 880 66.44 -14.85 4.71
N VAL A 881 65.35 -14.57 5.43
CA VAL A 881 64.35 -15.58 5.87
C VAL A 881 63.51 -16.09 4.69
N LEU A 882 63.09 -15.18 3.80
CA LEU A 882 62.40 -15.58 2.56
C LEU A 882 63.33 -16.36 1.63
N LYS A 883 64.61 -15.99 1.58
CA LYS A 883 65.63 -16.70 0.78
C LYS A 883 65.90 -18.12 1.30
N SER A 884 66.03 -18.32 2.62
CA SER A 884 66.25 -19.66 3.19
C SER A 884 65.04 -20.58 2.99
N TYR A 885 63.81 -20.06 3.16
CA TYR A 885 62.61 -20.86 2.93
C TYR A 885 62.36 -21.14 1.44
N THR A 886 62.71 -20.22 0.53
CA THR A 886 62.68 -20.48 -0.91
C THR A 886 63.66 -21.60 -1.30
N LEU A 887 64.87 -21.61 -0.72
CA LEU A 887 65.84 -22.70 -0.93
C LEU A 887 65.31 -24.04 -0.40
N PHE A 888 64.62 -24.05 0.74
CA PHE A 888 63.95 -25.24 1.27
C PHE A 888 62.90 -25.78 0.29
N VAL A 889 61.99 -24.93 -0.21
CA VAL A 889 60.95 -25.36 -1.17
C VAL A 889 61.56 -25.85 -2.48
N MET A 890 62.59 -25.18 -3.01
CA MET A 890 63.32 -25.63 -4.21
C MET A 890 63.99 -27.00 -4.01
N ASN A 891 64.66 -27.23 -2.88
CA ASN A 891 65.27 -28.51 -2.57
C ASN A 891 64.20 -29.62 -2.44
N MET A 892 63.05 -29.32 -1.84
CA MET A 892 61.92 -30.26 -1.79
C MET A 892 61.37 -30.59 -3.18
N CYS A 893 61.22 -29.61 -4.08
CA CYS A 893 60.84 -29.89 -5.48
C CYS A 893 61.87 -30.79 -6.19
N GLN A 894 63.17 -30.57 -5.98
CA GLN A 894 64.23 -31.42 -6.55
C GLN A 894 64.22 -32.85 -5.98
N MET A 895 64.01 -33.01 -4.68
CA MET A 895 63.95 -34.33 -4.04
C MET A 895 62.69 -35.13 -4.40
N LEU A 896 61.62 -34.46 -4.84
CA LEU A 896 60.34 -35.06 -5.21
C LEU A 896 60.11 -35.14 -6.73
N ASP A 897 61.11 -34.78 -7.55
CA ASP A 897 61.03 -34.68 -9.02
C ASP A 897 59.86 -33.83 -9.55
N ILE A 898 59.56 -32.74 -8.83
CA ILE A 898 58.46 -31.82 -9.15
C ILE A 898 58.98 -30.68 -10.06
N HIS A 899 58.32 -30.48 -11.20
CA HIS A 899 58.76 -29.52 -12.20
C HIS A 899 58.51 -28.06 -11.79
N PHE A 900 59.61 -27.34 -11.51
CA PHE A 900 59.63 -25.92 -11.13
C PHE A 900 59.95 -25.00 -12.32
N SER A 901 59.24 -23.87 -12.46
CA SER A 901 59.42 -22.93 -13.59
C SER A 901 60.82 -22.30 -13.66
N SER A 902 61.39 -22.18 -14.86
CA SER A 902 62.77 -21.74 -15.05
C SER A 902 63.01 -20.24 -14.82
N ARG A 903 61.94 -19.42 -14.73
CA ARG A 903 62.02 -17.96 -14.58
C ARG A 903 62.80 -17.51 -13.33
N ASP A 904 62.71 -18.27 -12.24
CA ASP A 904 63.29 -17.88 -10.95
C ASP A 904 64.69 -18.44 -10.68
N ARG A 905 65.26 -19.28 -11.57
CA ARG A 905 66.69 -19.66 -11.50
C ARG A 905 67.61 -18.43 -11.62
N ALA A 906 67.14 -17.36 -12.28
CA ALA A 906 67.90 -16.12 -12.45
C ALA A 906 68.19 -15.38 -11.12
N LEU A 907 67.42 -15.65 -10.05
CA LEU A 907 67.61 -15.02 -8.73
C LEU A 907 68.79 -15.60 -7.92
N MET A 908 69.45 -16.64 -8.43
CA MET A 908 70.57 -17.33 -7.77
C MET A 908 71.96 -16.87 -8.23
N ASN A 909 72.07 -16.04 -9.28
CA ASN A 909 73.40 -15.70 -9.81
C ASN A 909 74.13 -14.72 -8.87
N THR A 910 75.35 -15.06 -8.48
CA THR A 910 76.13 -14.39 -7.41
C THR A 910 76.75 -13.05 -7.79
N ASP A 911 76.32 -12.44 -8.90
CA ASP A 911 76.74 -11.10 -9.33
C ASP A 911 75.78 -10.03 -8.77
N HIS A 912 76.18 -9.43 -7.65
CA HIS A 912 75.43 -8.37 -6.96
C HIS A 912 75.25 -7.08 -7.80
N SER A 913 75.83 -6.96 -8.99
CA SER A 913 75.74 -5.76 -9.84
C SER A 913 74.49 -5.69 -10.73
N LYS A 914 73.77 -6.80 -10.96
CA LYS A 914 72.62 -6.86 -11.90
C LYS A 914 71.38 -7.58 -11.36
N VAL A 915 71.07 -7.42 -10.08
CA VAL A 915 69.86 -8.02 -9.49
C VAL A 915 68.64 -7.08 -9.61
N ASN A 916 67.62 -7.57 -10.31
CA ASN A 916 66.30 -6.94 -10.38
C ASN A 916 65.73 -6.83 -8.95
N ARG A 917 65.38 -5.63 -8.48
CA ARG A 917 64.97 -5.44 -7.08
C ARG A 917 63.75 -6.32 -6.78
N PRO A 918 63.74 -7.14 -5.71
CA PRO A 918 62.59 -7.98 -5.39
C PRO A 918 61.34 -7.12 -5.26
N LYS A 919 60.22 -7.56 -5.87
CA LYS A 919 58.94 -6.84 -5.83
C LYS A 919 58.57 -6.60 -4.37
N TYR A 920 58.64 -5.35 -3.91
CA TYR A 920 58.22 -4.98 -2.57
C TYR A 920 56.95 -4.13 -2.61
N LYS A 921 55.99 -4.45 -1.77
CA LYS A 921 54.78 -3.64 -1.60
C LYS A 921 55.11 -2.52 -0.62
N ARG A 922 55.11 -1.27 -1.08
CA ARG A 922 55.32 -0.07 -0.26
C ARG A 922 53.99 0.41 0.28
N TRP A 923 53.78 0.29 1.58
CA TRP A 923 52.64 0.93 2.25
C TRP A 923 53.08 2.26 2.86
N ILE A 924 52.35 3.32 2.53
CA ILE A 924 52.54 4.67 3.08
C ILE A 924 51.26 5.04 3.81
N GLN A 925 51.34 5.26 5.12
CA GLN A 925 50.20 5.68 5.93
C GLN A 925 50.45 7.07 6.50
N TRP A 926 49.51 7.98 6.24
CA TRP A 926 49.56 9.38 6.69
C TRP A 926 48.69 9.54 7.94
N LEU A 927 49.31 9.79 9.10
CA LEU A 927 48.57 10.12 10.32
C LEU A 927 48.55 11.64 10.53
N LEU A 928 47.35 12.23 10.61
CA LEU A 928 47.16 13.62 11.03
C LEU A 928 47.19 13.69 12.57
N ARG A 929 48.09 14.49 13.13
CA ARG A 929 48.07 14.84 14.57
C ARG A 929 47.20 16.06 14.83
N SER A 930 46.70 16.17 16.06
CA SER A 930 45.91 17.32 16.55
C SER A 930 46.59 18.67 16.29
N LYS A 931 45.79 19.67 15.94
CA LYS A 931 46.18 21.03 15.48
C LYS A 931 47.06 21.79 16.48
N PHE A 932 47.07 21.41 17.76
CA PHE A 932 47.67 22.18 18.85
C PHE A 932 49.14 21.89 19.15
N VAL A 933 49.79 20.92 18.48
CA VAL A 933 51.23 20.63 18.67
C VAL A 933 52.07 21.28 17.57
N LYS A 934 52.86 22.30 17.93
CA LYS A 934 53.76 23.04 17.00
C LYS A 934 55.01 22.23 16.62
N LYS A 935 54.90 21.23 15.74
CA LYS A 935 55.98 20.72 14.84
C LYS A 935 55.45 19.68 13.84
N LYS A 936 55.77 19.86 12.55
CA LYS A 936 55.56 18.97 11.37
C LYS A 936 54.30 18.08 11.39
N TYR A 937 53.23 18.55 10.73
CA TYR A 937 51.87 17.96 10.70
C TYR A 937 51.67 16.63 9.94
N LYS A 938 52.73 15.92 9.55
CA LYS A 938 52.63 14.63 8.85
C LYS A 938 53.65 13.65 9.42
N LEU A 939 53.16 12.59 10.06
CA LEU A 939 53.98 11.42 10.40
C LEU A 939 53.85 10.42 9.24
N HIS A 940 54.97 10.03 8.64
CA HIS A 940 55.03 9.16 7.47
C HIS A 940 55.54 7.79 7.91
N TYR A 941 54.66 6.80 7.98
CA TYR A 941 55.06 5.42 8.16
C TYR A 941 55.26 4.78 6.79
N GLU A 942 56.46 4.25 6.53
CA GLU A 942 56.78 3.45 5.35
C GLU A 942 57.07 2.01 5.77
N THR A 943 56.19 1.09 5.41
CA THR A 943 56.41 -0.35 5.59
C THR A 943 56.79 -0.97 4.24
N ARG A 944 57.81 -1.84 4.23
CA ARG A 944 58.29 -2.55 3.04
C ARG A 944 58.08 -4.06 3.22
N THR A 945 57.20 -4.63 2.42
CA THR A 945 56.88 -6.06 2.41
C THR A 945 57.51 -6.70 1.18
N TYR A 946 58.49 -7.58 1.34
CA TYR A 946 59.06 -8.35 0.24
C TYR A 946 58.13 -9.51 -0.17
N LEU A 947 58.05 -9.78 -1.47
CA LEU A 947 57.25 -10.87 -2.05
C LEU A 947 58.18 -11.82 -2.80
N MET A 948 58.02 -13.11 -2.54
CA MET A 948 58.57 -14.20 -3.38
C MET A 948 57.40 -14.94 -4.01
N GLU A 949 57.54 -15.26 -5.29
CA GLU A 949 56.52 -15.82 -6.18
C GLU A 949 57.16 -17.00 -6.89
N PHE A 950 56.46 -18.14 -7.01
CA PHE A 950 56.96 -19.29 -7.77
C PHE A 950 55.82 -20.15 -8.33
N ASP A 951 56.09 -20.71 -9.52
CA ASP A 951 55.19 -21.59 -10.25
C ASP A 951 55.68 -23.05 -10.18
N VAL A 952 54.81 -23.92 -9.69
CA VAL A 952 55.03 -25.37 -9.62
C VAL A 952 54.07 -26.04 -10.60
N HIS A 953 54.59 -26.79 -11.57
CA HIS A 953 53.82 -27.38 -12.66
C HIS A 953 53.72 -28.91 -12.53
N HIS A 954 52.81 -29.51 -13.32
CA HIS A 954 52.68 -30.96 -13.51
C HIS A 954 52.28 -31.77 -12.25
N LEU A 955 51.65 -31.12 -11.26
CA LEU A 955 51.15 -31.80 -10.06
C LEU A 955 49.79 -32.48 -10.29
N THR A 956 49.61 -33.67 -9.68
CA THR A 956 48.27 -34.25 -9.48
C THR A 956 47.63 -33.67 -8.23
N GLY A 957 46.29 -33.67 -8.10
CA GLY A 957 45.60 -33.11 -6.93
C GLY A 957 46.01 -33.73 -5.57
N SER A 958 46.33 -35.02 -5.54
CA SER A 958 46.84 -35.70 -4.35
C SER A 958 48.30 -35.33 -4.05
N THR A 959 49.17 -35.27 -5.07
CA THR A 959 50.56 -34.79 -4.92
C THR A 959 50.60 -33.32 -4.47
N ALA A 960 49.75 -32.47 -5.04
CA ALA A 960 49.62 -31.07 -4.65
C ALA A 960 49.19 -30.93 -3.18
N SER A 961 48.18 -31.68 -2.75
CA SER A 961 47.69 -31.64 -1.36
C SER A 961 48.79 -32.05 -0.36
N ALA A 962 49.52 -33.15 -0.63
CA ALA A 962 50.61 -33.60 0.23
C ALA A 962 51.82 -32.65 0.23
N PHE A 963 52.15 -32.07 -0.93
CA PHE A 963 53.22 -31.08 -1.05
C PHE A 963 52.88 -29.79 -0.29
N LEU A 964 51.65 -29.29 -0.43
CA LEU A 964 51.17 -28.09 0.28
C LEU A 964 51.14 -28.31 1.79
N GLU A 965 50.60 -29.43 2.27
CA GLU A 965 50.61 -29.78 3.69
C GLU A 965 52.05 -29.79 4.26
N TYR A 966 53.01 -30.33 3.51
CA TYR A 966 54.40 -30.39 3.94
C TYR A 966 55.06 -29.01 4.03
N ILE A 967 54.89 -28.15 3.02
CA ILE A 967 55.50 -26.81 3.05
C ILE A 967 54.79 -25.89 4.04
N GLU A 968 53.47 -25.95 4.17
CA GLU A 968 52.68 -25.16 5.13
C GLU A 968 53.15 -25.42 6.57
N ARG A 969 53.30 -26.70 6.95
CA ARG A 969 53.84 -27.13 8.25
C ARG A 969 55.26 -26.62 8.55
N ASN A 970 56.03 -26.26 7.53
CA ASN A 970 57.41 -25.75 7.63
C ASN A 970 57.52 -24.23 7.35
N THR A 971 56.40 -23.51 7.27
CA THR A 971 56.42 -22.05 7.06
C THR A 971 57.06 -21.35 8.26
N PRO A 972 58.09 -20.49 8.08
CA PRO A 972 58.72 -19.78 9.18
C PRO A 972 57.75 -18.84 9.90
N GLU A 973 57.96 -18.66 11.21
CA GLU A 973 57.18 -17.71 12.00
C GLU A 973 57.26 -16.29 11.39
N GLY A 974 56.11 -15.62 11.31
CA GLY A 974 56.00 -14.30 10.68
C GLY A 974 56.06 -14.30 9.15
N VAL A 975 56.02 -15.46 8.49
CA VAL A 975 55.80 -15.61 7.05
C VAL A 975 54.38 -16.14 6.79
N ALA A 976 53.67 -15.49 5.87
CA ALA A 976 52.37 -15.90 5.36
C ALA A 976 52.51 -16.47 3.95
N LEU A 977 51.90 -17.63 3.74
CA LEU A 977 51.77 -18.28 2.44
C LEU A 977 50.39 -17.98 1.84
N LYS A 978 50.36 -17.68 0.54
CA LYS A 978 49.15 -17.68 -0.28
C LYS A 978 49.34 -18.66 -1.43
N VAL A 979 48.51 -19.70 -1.47
CA VAL A 979 48.42 -20.65 -2.59
C VAL A 979 47.32 -20.19 -3.55
N THR A 980 47.57 -20.26 -4.85
CA THR A 980 46.55 -20.09 -5.89
C THR A 980 46.58 -21.30 -6.82
N TYR A 981 45.48 -22.05 -6.85
CA TYR A 981 45.31 -23.20 -7.73
C TYR A 981 44.80 -22.72 -9.09
N THR A 982 45.46 -23.15 -10.17
CA THR A 982 44.95 -22.98 -11.53
C THR A 982 44.67 -24.35 -12.10
N GLU A 983 43.41 -24.71 -12.29
CA GLU A 983 43.01 -25.98 -12.91
C GLU A 983 42.83 -25.77 -14.42
N MET A 984 43.44 -26.63 -15.23
CA MET A 984 43.10 -26.70 -16.65
C MET A 984 41.85 -27.57 -16.81
N CYS A 985 40.68 -26.93 -16.73
CA CYS A 985 39.42 -27.57 -17.08
C CYS A 985 39.30 -27.70 -18.61
N PHE A 986 38.68 -28.77 -19.09
CA PHE A 986 38.11 -28.76 -20.44
C PHE A 986 37.13 -27.59 -20.57
N LEU A 987 37.13 -26.94 -21.74
CA LEU A 987 36.10 -25.95 -22.07
C LEU A 987 34.71 -26.58 -21.83
N PRO A 988 33.76 -25.87 -21.20
CA PRO A 988 32.40 -26.37 -21.06
C PRO A 988 31.86 -26.80 -22.42
N GLU A 989 31.10 -27.90 -22.49
CA GLU A 989 30.54 -28.38 -23.77
C GLU A 989 29.74 -27.30 -24.49
N THR A 990 29.21 -26.31 -23.77
CA THR A 990 28.53 -25.12 -24.33
C THR A 990 29.44 -24.26 -25.20
N ILE A 991 30.73 -24.15 -24.89
CA ILE A 991 31.74 -23.39 -25.65
C ILE A 991 32.30 -24.26 -26.77
N VAL A 992 32.63 -25.53 -26.49
CA VAL A 992 33.09 -26.49 -27.51
C VAL A 992 32.05 -26.68 -28.62
N ARG A 993 30.75 -26.69 -28.30
CA ARG A 993 29.67 -26.77 -29.30
C ARG A 993 29.40 -25.45 -30.05
N LEU A 994 30.02 -24.33 -29.67
CA LEU A 994 30.03 -23.10 -30.47
C LEU A 994 31.16 -23.14 -31.50
N THR A 995 32.29 -23.77 -31.19
CA THR A 995 33.39 -23.99 -32.14
C THR A 995 33.07 -25.12 -33.13
N ASP A 996 32.53 -26.24 -32.66
CA ASP A 996 32.19 -27.41 -33.50
C ASP A 996 30.99 -27.17 -34.44
N GLY A 997 30.18 -26.13 -34.16
CA GLY A 997 29.01 -25.78 -34.97
C GLY A 997 29.34 -25.34 -36.40
N MET A 998 30.60 -24.94 -36.66
CA MET A 998 31.06 -24.44 -37.95
C MET A 998 31.49 -25.55 -38.94
N ASP A 999 31.77 -26.77 -38.48
CA ASP A 999 32.32 -27.84 -39.33
C ASP A 999 31.28 -28.57 -40.21
N ASN A 1000 29.98 -28.33 -40.00
CA ASN A 1000 28.90 -29.09 -40.65
C ASN A 1000 28.17 -28.38 -41.82
N THR A 1001 28.71 -27.27 -42.33
CA THR A 1001 28.23 -26.65 -43.58
C THR A 1001 29.31 -26.64 -44.65
N LYS A 1002 29.23 -27.60 -45.57
CA LYS A 1002 29.81 -27.52 -46.92
C LYS A 1002 28.94 -26.65 -47.83
#